data_AF-A0A5R8WIF3-F1
#
_entry.id   AF-A0A5R8WIF3-F1
#
_cell.length_a   1.000
_cell.length_b   1.000
_cell.length_c   1.000
_cell.angle_alpha   90.00
_cell.angle_beta   90.00
_cell.angle_gamma   90.00
#
_symmetry.space_group_name_H-M   'P 1'
#
loop_
_entity.id
_entity.type
_entity.pdbx_description
1 polymer ?
#
loop_
_entity_poly.entity_id
_entity_poly.type
_entity_poly.pdbx_seq_one_letter_code
_entity_poly.pdbx_strand_id
1 'polypeptide(L)'
;MDHALTFQKIKEQVELPELLTYYGYTLKKGEDLGKGKWHVFEGDDTLVVFKGRGNDWMYFNSHDDRDKGSVIDWMKNRVNSGRIVGIEQQPGRNVWQTVNDHFRAYLNLPEDQRPKLELPPISETAPGEKFQSIYTKDCRPLENTTYLESRGITKSTIANPQFAGRILNQFHTVQKEGMPAKTFVNTAFPAYHEGRVVGLELKGEGYKGQAPESEFSRSLWLSKLPEGRPAASMVVTESALDALSYAQMHPAEKALYASTAGVLTQNKIFEMKRLLGEERICTVKAAFDNDTQGHHYDTRLLAGFASGQNPMKVVREHKHLLTVEVTATNPAGVQALTNHLKTYNDQTARQYGQQSGETNTQAVSQTLRDELISSTKLGPHTYQFHVPMNREALGAFNQGASQHLAFEHKVEIVKSQGKDWNQDLKEKQMQQVVKRELGAAAVDEDQYGFGMEYWKNDPMQGIGKIAAQHQAQAEARERGERLLVVEFRESRDQVSQLPILQENIEKAGLSIDHSINRPAGVTPGQPDKREIETELTLRYRLDSPHLPAISAALDALATNPKATVIEGRAEQVERRQLAVEQEEFRQQKRAEQQQIHPSESPSHDQARRVFIDAAAPLAQSLRENGGGLQAAYLQQVSKSLLRQPEIKAMDQENLAKVLTKIDQVPALKDSPSVGQLRQAMQVLNTPTKQAQAQTQQPERRRGPKLT
;
A
#
# COMPACT_ATOMS: atom_id res chain seq x y z
N MET A 1 -54.85 -44.17 -4.79
CA MET A 1 -53.58 -44.76 -4.32
C MET A 1 -52.56 -43.64 -4.28
N ASP A 2 -52.37 -43.03 -3.11
CA ASP A 2 -51.38 -41.97 -2.91
C ASP A 2 -49.98 -42.58 -3.02
N HIS A 3 -49.40 -42.50 -4.21
CA HIS A 3 -47.99 -42.83 -4.36
C HIS A 3 -47.19 -41.82 -3.51
N ALA A 4 -46.45 -42.34 -2.52
CA ALA A 4 -45.54 -41.52 -1.72
C ALA A 4 -44.72 -40.59 -2.63
N LEU A 5 -44.73 -39.29 -2.31
CA LEU A 5 -43.97 -38.29 -3.05
C LEU A 5 -42.48 -38.57 -2.79
N THR A 6 -41.83 -39.20 -3.77
CA THR A 6 -40.40 -39.54 -3.70
C THR A 6 -39.56 -38.34 -4.14
N PHE A 7 -38.34 -38.21 -3.62
CA PHE A 7 -37.39 -37.18 -4.04
C PHE A 7 -37.13 -37.14 -5.56
N GLN A 8 -37.17 -38.29 -6.25
CA GLN A 8 -37.04 -38.34 -7.70
C GLN A 8 -38.20 -37.61 -8.40
N LYS A 9 -39.45 -37.93 -8.04
CA LYS A 9 -40.64 -37.23 -8.56
C LYS A 9 -40.64 -35.73 -8.28
N ILE A 10 -40.09 -35.30 -7.14
CA ILE A 10 -39.98 -33.87 -6.80
C ILE A 10 -39.03 -33.17 -7.78
N LYS A 11 -37.87 -33.77 -8.05
CA LYS A 11 -36.90 -33.21 -9.00
C LYS A 11 -37.43 -33.16 -10.43
N GLU A 12 -38.31 -34.09 -10.81
CA GLU A 12 -38.95 -34.15 -12.13
C GLU A 12 -40.12 -33.17 -12.29
N GLN A 13 -40.83 -32.85 -11.22
CA GLN A 13 -42.08 -32.07 -11.26
C GLN A 13 -41.95 -30.62 -10.76
N VAL A 14 -40.85 -30.29 -10.08
CA VAL A 14 -40.65 -28.97 -9.48
C VAL A 14 -39.53 -28.22 -10.18
N GLU A 15 -39.90 -27.14 -10.87
CA GLU A 15 -38.98 -26.17 -11.43
C GLU A 15 -38.51 -25.22 -10.33
N LEU A 16 -37.23 -25.27 -9.96
CA LEU A 16 -36.68 -24.45 -8.88
C LEU A 16 -36.88 -22.93 -9.10
N PRO A 17 -36.68 -22.36 -10.31
CA PRO A 17 -36.96 -20.95 -10.57
C PRO A 17 -38.39 -20.50 -10.23
N GLU A 18 -39.38 -21.34 -10.54
CA GLU A 18 -40.79 -21.08 -10.27
C GLU A 18 -41.10 -21.20 -8.77
N LEU A 19 -40.52 -22.21 -8.12
CA LEU A 19 -40.61 -22.38 -6.67
C LEU A 19 -40.03 -21.19 -5.92
N LEU A 20 -38.85 -20.69 -6.34
CA LEU A 20 -38.24 -19.48 -5.75
C LEU A 20 -39.16 -18.26 -5.91
N THR A 21 -39.74 -18.09 -7.09
CA THR A 21 -40.67 -16.99 -7.37
C THR A 21 -41.92 -17.07 -6.47
N TYR A 22 -42.45 -18.28 -6.25
CA TYR A 22 -43.59 -18.51 -5.36
C TYR A 22 -43.30 -18.07 -3.92
N TYR A 23 -42.06 -18.27 -3.45
CA TYR A 23 -41.61 -17.85 -2.12
C TYR A 23 -41.01 -16.43 -2.08
N GLY A 24 -41.27 -15.59 -3.09
CA GLY A 24 -40.98 -14.16 -3.05
C GLY A 24 -39.61 -13.73 -3.59
N TYR A 25 -38.84 -14.64 -4.20
CA TYR A 25 -37.60 -14.27 -4.89
C TYR A 25 -37.90 -13.63 -6.25
N THR A 26 -37.09 -12.66 -6.63
CA THR A 26 -37.21 -11.95 -7.91
C THR A 26 -36.01 -12.26 -8.81
N LEU A 27 -36.28 -12.59 -10.07
CA LEU A 27 -35.23 -12.82 -11.06
C LEU A 27 -34.53 -11.50 -11.40
N LYS A 28 -33.21 -11.44 -11.22
CA LYS A 28 -32.40 -10.28 -11.59
C LYS A 28 -32.16 -10.27 -13.10
N LYS A 29 -32.64 -9.22 -13.79
CA LYS A 29 -32.43 -9.02 -15.23
C LYS A 29 -31.12 -8.24 -15.46
N GLY A 30 -30.20 -8.79 -16.25
CA GLY A 30 -28.90 -8.17 -16.58
C GLY A 30 -28.32 -8.70 -17.90
N GLU A 31 -27.18 -8.15 -18.36
CA GLU A 31 -26.54 -8.51 -19.64
C GLU A 31 -26.20 -10.01 -19.80
N ASP A 32 -26.04 -10.73 -18.69
CA ASP A 32 -25.74 -12.17 -18.66
C ASP A 32 -26.97 -13.08 -18.82
N LEU A 33 -28.19 -12.54 -18.70
CA LEU A 33 -29.45 -13.31 -18.83
C LEU A 33 -29.58 -13.89 -20.25
N GLY A 34 -29.13 -13.15 -21.27
CA GLY A 34 -29.20 -13.54 -22.68
C GLY A 34 -28.06 -14.43 -23.19
N LYS A 35 -27.04 -14.71 -22.36
CA LYS A 35 -25.84 -15.50 -22.73
C LYS A 35 -25.60 -16.74 -21.84
N GLY A 36 -26.41 -16.95 -20.80
CA GLY A 36 -25.96 -17.53 -19.53
C GLY A 36 -26.15 -19.04 -19.30
N LYS A 37 -25.18 -19.63 -18.59
CA LYS A 37 -25.22 -21.00 -17.99
C LYS A 37 -25.96 -21.04 -16.63
N TRP A 38 -26.46 -19.92 -16.13
CA TRP A 38 -27.12 -19.79 -14.82
C TRP A 38 -28.03 -18.56 -14.75
N HIS A 39 -28.92 -18.53 -13.75
CA HIS A 39 -29.83 -17.43 -13.42
C HIS A 39 -29.62 -16.97 -11.99
N VAL A 40 -29.85 -15.67 -11.72
CA VAL A 40 -29.67 -15.08 -10.38
C VAL A 40 -31.02 -14.60 -9.85
N PHE A 41 -31.37 -15.04 -8.65
CA PHE A 41 -32.59 -14.69 -7.91
C PHE A 41 -32.23 -13.90 -6.66
N GLU A 42 -32.89 -12.76 -6.45
CA GLU A 42 -32.74 -11.91 -5.27
C GLU A 42 -34.02 -11.93 -4.42
N GLY A 43 -33.86 -12.24 -3.14
CA GLY A 43 -34.89 -12.16 -2.10
C GLY A 43 -34.22 -11.81 -0.76
N ASP A 44 -34.57 -12.52 0.31
CA ASP A 44 -33.86 -12.41 1.60
C ASP A 44 -32.39 -12.86 1.51
N ASP A 45 -32.06 -13.66 0.48
CA ASP A 45 -30.71 -13.96 0.05
C ASP A 45 -30.60 -13.98 -1.49
N THR A 46 -29.36 -14.03 -2.00
CA THR A 46 -29.08 -14.05 -3.44
C THR A 46 -28.67 -15.45 -3.86
N LEU A 47 -29.48 -16.06 -4.72
CA LEU A 47 -29.32 -17.44 -5.17
C LEU A 47 -28.94 -17.48 -6.64
N VAL A 48 -27.95 -18.29 -6.97
CA VAL A 48 -27.60 -18.61 -8.35
C VAL A 48 -28.11 -20.00 -8.67
N VAL A 49 -28.94 -20.12 -9.71
CA VAL A 49 -29.67 -21.31 -10.12
C VAL A 49 -29.18 -21.79 -11.47
N PHE A 50 -28.98 -23.10 -11.63
CA PHE A 50 -28.44 -23.70 -12.85
C PHE A 50 -28.90 -25.15 -13.03
N LYS A 51 -28.66 -25.73 -14.21
CA LYS A 51 -28.92 -27.16 -14.49
C LYS A 51 -27.67 -28.01 -14.20
N GLY A 52 -27.79 -28.91 -13.21
CA GLY A 52 -26.78 -29.89 -12.87
C GLY A 52 -26.81 -31.12 -13.78
N ARG A 53 -25.98 -32.12 -13.47
CA ARG A 53 -25.96 -33.39 -14.20
C ARG A 53 -27.32 -34.08 -14.17
N GLY A 54 -27.79 -34.55 -15.33
CA GLY A 54 -29.10 -35.20 -15.45
C GLY A 54 -30.27 -34.22 -15.57
N ASN A 55 -29.99 -32.95 -15.87
CA ASN A 55 -30.98 -31.88 -16.04
C ASN A 55 -31.77 -31.53 -14.76
N ASP A 56 -31.25 -31.90 -13.60
CA ASP A 56 -31.77 -31.50 -12.29
C ASP A 56 -31.50 -30.01 -12.03
N TRP A 57 -32.45 -29.33 -11.39
CA TRP A 57 -32.22 -27.97 -10.90
C TRP A 57 -31.34 -27.96 -9.66
N MET A 58 -30.31 -27.11 -9.73
CA MET A 58 -29.35 -26.87 -8.67
C MET A 58 -29.31 -25.39 -8.31
N TYR A 59 -28.96 -25.09 -7.07
CA TYR A 59 -28.67 -23.74 -6.63
C TYR A 59 -27.44 -23.68 -5.72
N PHE A 60 -26.88 -22.49 -5.60
CA PHE A 60 -26.09 -22.09 -4.46
C PHE A 60 -26.43 -20.67 -4.07
N ASN A 61 -26.35 -20.38 -2.78
CA ASN A 61 -26.44 -19.04 -2.26
C ASN A 61 -25.09 -18.34 -2.45
N SER A 62 -25.07 -17.18 -3.10
CA SER A 62 -23.82 -16.44 -3.35
C SER A 62 -23.16 -15.94 -2.07
N HIS A 63 -23.91 -15.90 -0.97
CA HIS A 63 -23.47 -15.42 0.34
C HIS A 63 -23.37 -16.52 1.42
N ASP A 64 -23.74 -17.78 1.13
CA ASP A 64 -23.57 -18.92 2.05
C ASP A 64 -23.29 -20.25 1.32
N ASP A 65 -22.03 -20.69 1.29
CA ASP A 65 -21.62 -21.92 0.60
C ASP A 65 -22.13 -23.23 1.24
N ARG A 66 -22.72 -23.17 2.45
CA ARG A 66 -23.43 -24.32 3.05
C ARG A 66 -24.85 -24.45 2.52
N ASP A 67 -25.39 -23.36 1.97
CA ASP A 67 -26.72 -23.29 1.40
C ASP A 67 -26.66 -23.50 -0.12
N LYS A 68 -26.50 -24.76 -0.50
CA LYS A 68 -26.42 -25.20 -1.89
C LYS A 68 -26.94 -26.62 -2.04
N GLY A 69 -27.28 -26.99 -3.27
CA GLY A 69 -27.70 -28.35 -3.60
C GLY A 69 -28.82 -28.36 -4.62
N SER A 70 -29.64 -29.39 -4.59
CA SER A 70 -30.83 -29.52 -5.42
C SER A 70 -32.00 -28.70 -4.87
N VAL A 71 -33.11 -28.65 -5.62
CA VAL A 71 -34.39 -28.11 -5.12
C VAL A 71 -34.81 -28.66 -3.75
N ILE A 72 -34.49 -29.93 -3.47
CA ILE A 72 -34.80 -30.57 -2.18
C ILE A 72 -33.92 -30.00 -1.06
N ASP A 73 -32.64 -29.81 -1.33
CA ASP A 73 -31.68 -29.23 -0.38
C ASP A 73 -32.05 -27.79 -0.05
N TRP A 74 -32.53 -27.04 -1.06
CA TRP A 74 -33.07 -25.69 -0.86
C TRP A 74 -34.19 -25.68 0.16
N MET A 75 -35.24 -26.47 -0.08
CA MET A 75 -36.41 -26.53 0.80
C MET A 75 -36.02 -26.96 2.23
N LYS A 76 -35.15 -27.98 2.34
CA LYS A 76 -34.64 -28.43 3.64
C LYS A 76 -33.89 -27.33 4.40
N ASN A 77 -33.04 -26.58 3.71
CA ASN A 77 -32.27 -25.50 4.31
C ASN A 77 -33.18 -24.34 4.75
N ARG A 78 -34.26 -24.07 4.02
CA ARG A 78 -35.27 -23.08 4.42
C ARG A 78 -36.10 -23.52 5.62
N VAL A 79 -36.57 -24.77 5.66
CA VAL A 79 -37.25 -25.35 6.83
C VAL A 79 -36.38 -25.30 8.10
N ASN A 80 -35.08 -25.59 7.99
CA ASN A 80 -34.16 -25.58 9.13
C ASN A 80 -33.80 -24.17 9.62
N SER A 81 -33.76 -23.20 8.71
CA SER A 81 -33.35 -21.83 9.04
C SER A 81 -34.51 -20.96 9.51
N GLY A 82 -35.75 -21.26 9.10
CA GLY A 82 -36.95 -20.49 9.45
C GLY A 82 -36.91 -19.04 8.95
N ARG A 83 -36.06 -18.74 7.97
CA ARG A 83 -35.79 -17.37 7.50
C ARG A 83 -36.82 -16.86 6.49
N ILE A 84 -37.54 -17.77 5.82
CA ILE A 84 -38.56 -17.42 4.83
C ILE A 84 -39.94 -17.62 5.45
N VAL A 85 -40.73 -16.56 5.41
CA VAL A 85 -42.14 -16.59 5.83
C VAL A 85 -42.89 -17.64 5.04
N GLY A 86 -43.52 -18.59 5.73
CA GLY A 86 -44.27 -19.69 5.11
C GLY A 86 -43.47 -20.98 4.91
N ILE A 87 -42.17 -21.02 5.22
CA ILE A 87 -41.36 -22.25 5.25
C ILE A 87 -40.80 -22.47 6.66
N GLU A 88 -41.60 -23.10 7.52
CA GLU A 88 -41.23 -23.40 8.90
C GLU A 88 -41.38 -24.89 9.21
N GLN A 89 -40.60 -25.38 10.18
CA GLN A 89 -40.78 -26.75 10.69
C GLN A 89 -42.12 -26.86 11.44
N GLN A 90 -42.99 -27.76 10.99
CA GLN A 90 -44.28 -27.97 11.63
C GLN A 90 -44.14 -28.69 12.99
N PRO A 91 -44.87 -28.27 14.03
CA PRO A 91 -44.85 -28.93 15.34
C PRO A 91 -45.17 -30.43 15.23
N GLY A 92 -44.32 -31.28 15.83
CA GLY A 92 -44.52 -32.73 15.84
C GLY A 92 -44.13 -33.47 14.55
N ARG A 93 -43.65 -32.77 13.52
CA ARG A 93 -43.10 -33.36 12.29
C ARG A 93 -41.58 -33.26 12.28
N ASN A 94 -40.92 -34.27 11.74
CA ASN A 94 -39.48 -34.17 11.46
C ASN A 94 -39.23 -33.35 10.19
N VAL A 95 -38.00 -32.83 10.04
CA VAL A 95 -37.61 -31.94 8.92
C VAL A 95 -38.00 -32.51 7.56
N TRP A 96 -37.78 -33.80 7.33
CA TRP A 96 -38.06 -34.43 6.03
C TRP A 96 -39.55 -34.61 5.75
N GLN A 97 -40.36 -34.84 6.78
CA GLN A 97 -41.82 -34.84 6.64
C GLN A 97 -42.31 -33.44 6.26
N THR A 98 -41.81 -32.40 6.95
CA THR A 98 -42.17 -31.02 6.63
C THR A 98 -41.72 -30.59 5.22
N VAL A 99 -40.52 -30.99 4.79
CA VAL A 99 -40.05 -30.75 3.42
C VAL A 99 -41.01 -31.37 2.39
N ASN A 100 -41.42 -32.63 2.59
CA ASN A 100 -42.38 -33.28 1.70
C ASN A 100 -43.76 -32.61 1.73
N ASP A 101 -44.21 -32.14 2.89
CA ASP A 101 -45.50 -31.48 3.02
C ASP A 101 -45.53 -30.13 2.29
N HIS A 102 -44.44 -29.35 2.33
CA HIS A 102 -44.29 -28.13 1.53
C HIS A 102 -44.29 -28.41 0.03
N PHE A 103 -43.58 -29.44 -0.43
CA PHE A 103 -43.62 -29.83 -1.84
C PHE A 103 -45.00 -30.32 -2.29
N ARG A 104 -45.71 -31.09 -1.45
CA ARG A 104 -47.10 -31.49 -1.73
C ARG A 104 -48.02 -30.30 -1.82
N ALA A 105 -47.89 -29.34 -0.91
CA ALA A 105 -48.70 -28.12 -0.92
C ALA A 105 -48.48 -27.35 -2.23
N TYR A 106 -47.23 -27.13 -2.62
CA TYR A 106 -46.88 -26.47 -3.88
C TYR A 106 -47.42 -27.22 -5.12
N LEU A 107 -47.22 -28.55 -5.18
CA LEU A 107 -47.65 -29.36 -6.33
C LEU A 107 -49.17 -29.50 -6.45
N ASN A 108 -49.90 -29.34 -5.35
CA ASN A 108 -51.38 -29.37 -5.33
C ASN A 108 -52.01 -28.01 -5.67
N LEU A 109 -51.22 -26.95 -5.88
CA LEU A 109 -51.74 -25.66 -6.30
C LEU A 109 -52.37 -25.76 -7.71
N PRO A 110 -53.53 -25.11 -7.93
CA PRO A 110 -54.08 -24.91 -9.27
C PRO A 110 -53.02 -24.36 -10.25
N GLU A 111 -53.06 -24.79 -11.50
CA GLU A 111 -52.02 -24.46 -12.49
C GLU A 111 -51.93 -22.95 -12.78
N ASP A 112 -53.04 -22.23 -12.65
CA ASP A 112 -53.14 -20.77 -12.75
C ASP A 112 -52.55 -20.02 -11.56
N GLN A 113 -52.33 -20.70 -10.43
CA GLN A 113 -51.72 -20.14 -9.22
C GLN A 113 -50.22 -20.46 -9.09
N ARG A 114 -49.67 -21.33 -9.94
CA ARG A 114 -48.24 -21.62 -9.98
C ARG A 114 -47.52 -20.59 -10.86
N PRO A 115 -46.44 -19.95 -10.39
CA PRO A 115 -45.68 -19.02 -11.21
C PRO A 115 -45.17 -19.73 -12.47
N LYS A 116 -45.40 -19.14 -13.64
CA LYS A 116 -44.79 -19.59 -14.90
C LYS A 116 -43.72 -18.60 -15.30
N LEU A 117 -42.48 -19.06 -15.40
CA LEU A 117 -41.34 -18.21 -15.70
C LEU A 117 -40.73 -18.62 -17.04
N GLU A 118 -40.85 -17.77 -18.06
CA GLU A 118 -40.13 -17.98 -19.32
C GLU A 118 -38.67 -17.58 -19.14
N LEU A 119 -37.78 -18.59 -19.14
CA LEU A 119 -36.35 -18.44 -18.96
C LEU A 119 -35.58 -18.76 -20.26
N PRO A 120 -34.51 -18.03 -20.58
CA PRO A 120 -33.58 -18.43 -21.63
C PRO A 120 -33.00 -19.84 -21.39
N PRO A 121 -32.79 -20.66 -22.42
CA PRO A 121 -32.33 -22.03 -22.23
C PRO A 121 -30.92 -22.09 -21.62
N ILE A 122 -30.79 -22.74 -20.45
CA ILE A 122 -29.52 -23.02 -19.79
C ILE A 122 -28.94 -24.34 -20.29
N SER A 123 -27.64 -24.38 -20.61
CA SER A 123 -26.92 -25.62 -20.95
C SER A 123 -26.44 -26.38 -19.72
N GLU A 124 -26.44 -27.73 -19.77
CA GLU A 124 -25.93 -28.61 -18.71
C GLU A 124 -24.44 -28.37 -18.42
N THR A 125 -24.06 -28.43 -17.14
CA THR A 125 -22.65 -28.32 -16.69
C THR A 125 -21.84 -29.57 -17.04
N ALA A 126 -20.60 -29.40 -17.52
CA ALA A 126 -19.81 -30.52 -18.06
C ALA A 126 -19.23 -31.43 -16.95
N PRO A 127 -18.89 -32.71 -17.25
CA PRO A 127 -18.38 -33.64 -16.23
C PRO A 127 -17.05 -33.18 -15.60
N GLY A 128 -17.08 -32.69 -14.36
CA GLY A 128 -15.88 -32.39 -13.56
C GLY A 128 -15.79 -30.95 -13.06
N GLU A 129 -16.74 -30.10 -13.46
CA GLU A 129 -16.87 -28.72 -12.97
C GLU A 129 -17.24 -28.73 -11.47
N LYS A 130 -16.23 -28.59 -10.59
CA LYS A 130 -16.45 -28.21 -9.18
C LYS A 130 -16.79 -26.73 -9.14
N PHE A 131 -17.75 -26.33 -8.32
CA PHE A 131 -17.98 -24.92 -8.00
C PHE A 131 -16.71 -24.35 -7.38
N GLN A 132 -16.02 -23.50 -8.12
CA GLN A 132 -14.87 -22.74 -7.64
C GLN A 132 -15.38 -21.34 -7.32
N SER A 133 -15.04 -20.82 -6.13
CA SER A 133 -15.28 -19.42 -5.80
C SER A 133 -14.85 -18.54 -6.97
N ILE A 134 -15.57 -17.43 -7.24
CA ILE A 134 -15.21 -16.48 -8.30
C ILE A 134 -13.74 -16.07 -8.23
N TYR A 135 -13.17 -16.06 -7.01
CA TYR A 135 -11.76 -15.74 -6.75
C TYR A 135 -10.81 -16.89 -7.13
N THR A 136 -11.21 -18.15 -6.93
CA THR A 136 -10.33 -19.32 -7.12
C THR A 136 -10.58 -20.08 -8.42
N LYS A 137 -11.55 -19.67 -9.25
CA LYS A 137 -11.91 -20.35 -10.52
C LYS A 137 -10.74 -20.53 -11.49
N ASP A 138 -9.82 -19.58 -11.45
CA ASP A 138 -8.62 -19.56 -12.29
C ASP A 138 -7.38 -20.03 -11.53
N CYS A 139 -7.56 -20.56 -10.31
CA CYS A 139 -6.48 -21.04 -9.47
C CYS A 139 -6.30 -22.56 -9.59
N ARG A 140 -5.05 -23.00 -9.46
CA ARG A 140 -4.63 -24.39 -9.36
C ARG A 140 -3.71 -24.57 -8.15
N PRO A 141 -3.48 -25.80 -7.69
CA PRO A 141 -2.43 -26.08 -6.72
C PRO A 141 -1.10 -25.43 -7.12
N LEU A 142 -0.31 -25.03 -6.13
CA LEU A 142 1.00 -24.42 -6.35
C LEU A 142 1.97 -25.46 -6.94
N GLU A 143 2.19 -25.38 -8.25
CA GLU A 143 3.12 -26.20 -9.03
C GLU A 143 4.33 -25.37 -9.50
N ASN A 144 4.10 -24.11 -9.87
CA ASN A 144 5.13 -23.15 -10.22
C ASN A 144 5.54 -22.35 -8.98
N THR A 145 6.73 -22.66 -8.46
CA THR A 145 7.32 -22.05 -7.26
C THR A 145 8.38 -20.99 -7.56
N THR A 146 8.69 -20.73 -8.83
CA THR A 146 9.81 -19.88 -9.27
C THR A 146 9.79 -18.49 -8.62
N TYR A 147 8.61 -17.88 -8.51
CA TYR A 147 8.45 -16.58 -7.86
C TYR A 147 8.79 -16.63 -6.35
N LEU A 148 8.34 -17.66 -5.64
CA LEU A 148 8.64 -17.79 -4.20
C LEU A 148 10.13 -18.05 -3.96
N GLU A 149 10.76 -18.85 -4.82
CA GLU A 149 12.19 -19.14 -4.77
C GLU A 149 13.03 -17.90 -5.07
N SER A 150 12.64 -17.05 -6.03
CA SER A 150 13.32 -15.76 -6.28
C SER A 150 13.16 -14.76 -5.12
N ARG A 151 12.18 -15.00 -4.24
CA ARG A 151 12.02 -14.30 -2.95
C ARG A 151 12.77 -14.99 -1.79
N GLY A 152 13.57 -16.03 -2.04
CA GLY A 152 14.35 -16.73 -1.01
C GLY A 152 13.57 -17.75 -0.19
N ILE A 153 12.29 -17.99 -0.52
CA ILE A 153 11.46 -19.00 0.13
C ILE A 153 11.84 -20.38 -0.41
N THR A 154 12.32 -21.26 0.46
CA THR A 154 12.79 -22.60 0.08
C THR A 154 11.64 -23.55 -0.23
N LYS A 155 11.89 -24.55 -1.08
CA LYS A 155 10.93 -25.64 -1.34
C LYS A 155 10.51 -26.38 -0.07
N SER A 156 11.40 -26.51 0.93
CA SER A 156 11.04 -27.09 2.23
C SER A 156 10.01 -26.25 2.98
N THR A 157 10.12 -24.92 2.93
CA THR A 157 9.10 -24.04 3.52
C THR A 157 7.79 -24.16 2.75
N ILE A 158 7.83 -24.14 1.43
CA ILE A 158 6.62 -24.26 0.58
C ILE A 158 5.89 -25.59 0.84
N ALA A 159 6.64 -26.68 0.98
CA ALA A 159 6.11 -28.02 1.24
C ALA A 159 5.65 -28.25 2.68
N ASN A 160 5.83 -27.28 3.59
CA ASN A 160 5.39 -27.41 4.96
C ASN A 160 3.85 -27.61 5.02
N PRO A 161 3.34 -28.61 5.77
CA PRO A 161 1.90 -28.87 5.88
C PRO A 161 1.06 -27.64 6.25
N GLN A 162 1.63 -26.68 6.99
CA GLN A 162 0.95 -25.43 7.35
C GLN A 162 0.64 -24.54 6.14
N PHE A 163 1.42 -24.60 5.07
CA PHE A 163 1.22 -23.79 3.87
C PHE A 163 0.58 -24.56 2.72
N ALA A 164 0.46 -25.89 2.84
CA ALA A 164 -0.18 -26.73 1.84
C ALA A 164 -1.63 -26.29 1.57
N GLY A 165 -1.93 -25.94 0.32
CA GLY A 165 -3.26 -25.45 -0.09
C GLY A 165 -3.61 -24.05 0.39
N ARG A 166 -2.64 -23.31 0.95
CA ARG A 166 -2.78 -21.88 1.33
C ARG A 166 -2.09 -20.94 0.34
N ILE A 167 -1.37 -21.51 -0.62
CA ILE A 167 -0.72 -20.79 -1.72
C ILE A 167 -1.11 -21.53 -2.99
N LEU A 168 -1.50 -20.80 -4.03
CA LEU A 168 -2.01 -21.32 -5.28
C LEU A 168 -1.25 -20.70 -6.45
N ASN A 169 -1.35 -21.30 -7.63
CA ASN A 169 -1.04 -20.61 -8.87
C ASN A 169 -2.33 -20.12 -9.52
N GLN A 170 -2.40 -18.83 -9.87
CA GLN A 170 -3.52 -18.27 -10.62
C GLN A 170 -3.12 -18.09 -12.09
N PHE A 171 -3.94 -18.63 -13.00
CA PHE A 171 -3.74 -18.60 -14.44
C PHE A 171 -4.61 -17.51 -15.05
N HIS A 172 -4.00 -16.43 -15.49
CA HIS A 172 -4.73 -15.33 -16.10
C HIS A 172 -4.48 -15.31 -17.61
N THR A 173 -5.49 -15.68 -18.39
CA THR A 173 -5.41 -15.64 -19.85
C THR A 173 -5.96 -14.33 -20.38
N VAL A 174 -5.10 -13.58 -21.06
CA VAL A 174 -5.46 -12.33 -21.73
C VAL A 174 -5.61 -12.63 -23.23
N GLN A 175 -6.82 -12.47 -23.75
CA GLN A 175 -7.12 -12.50 -25.18
C GLN A 175 -7.32 -11.05 -25.65
N LYS A 176 -6.40 -10.56 -26.50
CA LYS A 176 -6.57 -9.27 -27.19
C LYS A 176 -7.03 -9.54 -28.62
N GLU A 177 -7.97 -8.74 -29.12
CA GLU A 177 -8.49 -8.87 -30.48
C GLU A 177 -7.34 -8.81 -31.50
N GLY A 178 -7.22 -9.84 -32.35
CA GLY A 178 -6.11 -9.98 -33.32
C GLY A 178 -4.79 -10.55 -32.78
N MET A 179 -4.68 -10.92 -31.49
CA MET A 179 -3.51 -11.61 -30.92
C MET A 179 -3.87 -12.98 -30.32
N PRO A 180 -2.94 -13.94 -30.29
CA PRO A 180 -3.17 -15.21 -29.61
C PRO A 180 -3.30 -15.01 -28.10
N ALA A 181 -4.11 -15.86 -27.46
CA ALA A 181 -4.27 -15.90 -26.01
C ALA A 181 -2.91 -16.05 -25.32
N LYS A 182 -2.59 -15.15 -24.38
CA LYS A 182 -1.40 -15.30 -23.53
C LYS A 182 -1.82 -15.54 -22.08
N THR A 183 -1.38 -16.66 -21.52
CA THR A 183 -1.64 -17.03 -20.13
C THR A 183 -0.45 -16.69 -19.24
N PHE A 184 -0.71 -15.95 -18.17
CA PHE A 184 0.25 -15.62 -17.12
C PHE A 184 0.00 -16.48 -15.89
N VAL A 185 1.07 -16.83 -15.16
CA VAL A 185 0.98 -17.62 -13.92
C VAL A 185 1.45 -16.76 -12.75
N ASN A 186 0.52 -16.41 -11.88
CA ASN A 186 0.80 -15.67 -10.64
C ASN A 186 0.86 -16.61 -9.44
N THR A 187 1.62 -16.25 -8.42
CA THR A 187 1.47 -16.82 -7.07
C THR A 187 0.30 -16.13 -6.38
N ALA A 188 -0.64 -16.90 -5.87
CA ALA A 188 -1.89 -16.40 -5.33
C ALA A 188 -2.04 -16.81 -3.85
N PHE A 189 -2.42 -15.84 -3.03
CA PHE A 189 -2.60 -15.95 -1.59
C PHE A 189 -4.08 -15.71 -1.26
N PRO A 190 -4.88 -16.76 -1.04
CA PRO A 190 -6.30 -16.61 -0.74
C PRO A 190 -6.52 -15.91 0.60
N ALA A 191 -7.36 -14.89 0.61
CA ALA A 191 -7.75 -14.19 1.83
C ALA A 191 -9.04 -14.78 2.40
N TYR A 192 -9.02 -15.09 3.68
CA TYR A 192 -10.07 -15.77 4.41
C TYR A 192 -10.84 -14.83 5.34
N HIS A 193 -12.15 -15.01 5.40
CA HIS A 193 -13.02 -14.42 6.43
C HIS A 193 -14.07 -15.48 6.80
N GLU A 194 -14.22 -15.77 8.09
CA GLU A 194 -15.13 -16.83 8.58
C GLU A 194 -14.92 -18.19 7.89
N GLY A 195 -13.65 -18.52 7.62
CA GLY A 195 -13.26 -19.77 6.95
C GLY A 195 -13.48 -19.81 5.43
N ARG A 196 -13.99 -18.74 4.81
CA ARG A 196 -14.28 -18.66 3.37
C ARG A 196 -13.25 -17.81 2.65
N VAL A 197 -12.90 -18.18 1.41
CA VAL A 197 -12.09 -17.32 0.54
C VAL A 197 -12.96 -16.19 0.01
N VAL A 198 -12.64 -14.96 0.41
CA VAL A 198 -13.36 -13.73 0.04
C VAL A 198 -12.45 -12.75 -0.72
N GLY A 199 -11.28 -13.21 -1.14
CA GLY A 199 -10.34 -12.40 -1.90
C GLY A 199 -9.09 -13.17 -2.26
N LEU A 200 -8.26 -12.58 -3.12
CA LEU A 200 -7.02 -13.20 -3.58
C LEU A 200 -5.95 -12.13 -3.75
N GLU A 201 -4.88 -12.21 -2.95
CA GLU A 201 -3.69 -11.38 -3.17
C GLU A 201 -2.81 -12.08 -4.22
N LEU A 202 -2.41 -11.37 -5.26
CA LEU A 202 -1.63 -11.90 -6.37
C LEU A 202 -0.24 -11.30 -6.39
N LYS A 203 0.76 -12.16 -6.56
CA LYS A 203 2.17 -11.80 -6.68
C LYS A 203 2.81 -12.50 -7.88
N GLY A 204 3.59 -11.75 -8.64
CA GLY A 204 4.39 -12.25 -9.74
C GLY A 204 5.60 -11.35 -9.95
N GLU A 205 6.45 -11.73 -10.90
CA GLU A 205 7.59 -10.90 -11.27
C GLU A 205 7.12 -9.58 -11.87
N GLY A 206 7.50 -8.46 -11.25
CA GLY A 206 7.02 -7.11 -11.63
C GLY A 206 5.51 -6.89 -11.44
N TYR A 207 4.79 -7.83 -10.82
CA TYR A 207 3.35 -7.78 -10.66
C TYR A 207 2.94 -7.95 -9.19
N LYS A 208 2.14 -7.00 -8.71
CA LYS A 208 1.42 -7.08 -7.43
C LYS A 208 0.00 -6.67 -7.72
N GLY A 209 -0.96 -7.50 -7.33
CA GLY A 209 -2.36 -7.24 -7.59
C GLY A 209 -3.27 -7.93 -6.61
N GLN A 210 -4.56 -7.78 -6.86
CA GLN A 210 -5.61 -8.48 -6.14
C GLN A 210 -6.72 -8.89 -7.11
N ALA A 211 -7.43 -9.97 -6.80
CA ALA A 211 -8.65 -10.27 -7.52
C ALA A 211 -9.69 -9.14 -7.33
N PRO A 212 -10.44 -8.75 -8.37
CA PRO A 212 -11.57 -7.84 -8.23
C PRO A 212 -12.52 -8.30 -7.12
N GLU A 213 -13.21 -7.35 -6.49
CA GLU A 213 -14.21 -7.62 -5.44
C GLU A 213 -13.66 -8.33 -4.18
N SER A 214 -12.34 -8.35 -4.00
CA SER A 214 -11.73 -8.93 -2.81
C SER A 214 -12.04 -8.10 -1.56
N GLU A 215 -12.45 -8.77 -0.49
CA GLU A 215 -12.87 -8.16 0.77
C GLU A 215 -11.73 -7.96 1.78
N PHE A 216 -10.62 -7.38 1.30
CA PHE A 216 -9.44 -7.14 2.14
C PHE A 216 -9.68 -6.19 3.31
N SER A 217 -10.79 -5.49 3.39
CA SER A 217 -11.11 -4.71 4.59
C SER A 217 -11.44 -5.59 5.81
N ARG A 218 -11.74 -6.89 5.64
CA ARG A 218 -12.13 -7.80 6.72
C ARG A 218 -11.49 -9.19 6.70
N SER A 219 -10.81 -9.55 5.61
CA SER A 219 -10.19 -10.86 5.45
C SER A 219 -8.71 -10.89 5.85
N LEU A 220 -8.17 -12.07 6.10
CA LEU A 220 -6.74 -12.31 6.35
C LEU A 220 -6.26 -13.45 5.47
N TRP A 221 -5.04 -13.38 4.94
CA TRP A 221 -4.42 -14.62 4.50
C TRP A 221 -4.03 -15.43 5.74
N LEU A 222 -4.28 -16.74 5.75
CA LEU A 222 -4.05 -17.62 6.90
C LEU A 222 -3.30 -18.88 6.48
N SER A 223 -2.31 -19.29 7.27
CA SER A 223 -1.78 -20.66 7.21
C SER A 223 -2.79 -21.66 7.78
N LYS A 224 -2.51 -22.95 7.66
CA LYS A 224 -3.13 -23.97 8.51
C LYS A 224 -2.49 -23.96 9.90
N LEU A 225 -3.23 -24.49 10.87
CA LEU A 225 -2.72 -24.79 12.20
C LEU A 225 -1.61 -25.84 12.13
N PRO A 226 -0.65 -25.84 13.08
CA PRO A 226 0.35 -26.88 13.18
C PRO A 226 -0.30 -28.24 13.49
N GLU A 227 0.24 -29.32 12.93
CA GLU A 227 -0.31 -30.66 13.16
C GLU A 227 -0.13 -31.14 14.61
N GLY A 228 -1.15 -31.81 15.14
CA GLY A 228 -1.07 -32.60 16.38
C GLY A 228 -1.02 -31.80 17.69
N ARG A 229 -1.05 -30.46 17.68
CA ARG A 229 -1.13 -29.59 18.88
C ARG A 229 -1.79 -28.24 18.53
N PRO A 230 -2.44 -27.56 19.49
CA PRO A 230 -2.92 -26.19 19.27
C PRO A 230 -1.74 -25.23 19.00
N ALA A 231 -1.98 -24.20 18.18
CA ALA A 231 -0.99 -23.15 17.94
C ALA A 231 -0.70 -22.39 19.24
N ALA A 232 0.58 -22.14 19.53
CA ALA A 232 0.98 -21.40 20.73
C ALA A 232 0.79 -19.89 20.55
N SER A 233 0.94 -19.41 19.32
CA SER A 233 0.87 -18.01 18.92
C SER A 233 0.15 -17.84 17.58
N MET A 234 -0.41 -16.65 17.36
CA MET A 234 -0.76 -16.15 16.04
C MET A 234 0.29 -15.11 15.64
N VAL A 235 1.01 -15.31 14.54
CA VAL A 235 1.99 -14.35 14.01
C VAL A 235 1.32 -13.55 12.91
N VAL A 236 1.29 -12.23 13.05
CA VAL A 236 0.60 -11.31 12.13
C VAL A 236 1.62 -10.47 11.38
N THR A 237 1.62 -10.54 10.04
CA THR A 237 2.49 -9.78 9.13
C THR A 237 1.68 -8.90 8.17
N GLU A 238 2.35 -8.02 7.41
CA GLU A 238 1.68 -7.19 6.39
C GLU A 238 1.38 -7.97 5.10
N SER A 239 2.28 -8.89 4.73
CA SER A 239 2.15 -9.72 3.53
C SER A 239 2.35 -11.20 3.81
N ALA A 240 1.77 -12.05 2.96
CA ALA A 240 1.94 -13.50 3.07
C ALA A 240 3.40 -13.93 2.77
N LEU A 241 4.15 -13.14 1.99
CA LEU A 241 5.58 -13.37 1.78
C LEU A 241 6.39 -13.17 3.06
N ASP A 242 6.03 -12.17 3.86
CA ASP A 242 6.67 -11.94 5.16
C ASP A 242 6.32 -13.03 6.16
N ALA A 243 5.08 -13.52 6.14
CA ALA A 243 4.69 -14.68 6.96
C ALA A 243 5.52 -15.92 6.63
N LEU A 244 5.73 -16.22 5.34
CA LEU A 244 6.58 -17.33 4.90
C LEU A 244 8.05 -17.11 5.29
N SER A 245 8.54 -15.88 5.13
CA SER A 245 9.92 -15.52 5.47
C SER A 245 10.17 -15.65 6.96
N TYR A 246 9.24 -15.16 7.80
CA TYR A 246 9.26 -15.32 9.24
C TYR A 246 9.28 -16.79 9.63
N ALA A 247 8.37 -17.60 9.09
CA ALA A 247 8.29 -19.03 9.40
C ALA A 247 9.59 -19.78 9.05
N GLN A 248 10.21 -19.45 7.91
CA GLN A 248 11.50 -20.02 7.52
C GLN A 248 12.64 -19.62 8.46
N MET A 249 12.60 -18.41 9.01
CA MET A 249 13.60 -17.93 9.97
C MET A 249 13.37 -18.44 11.40
N HIS A 250 12.14 -18.85 11.72
CA HIS A 250 11.73 -19.34 13.04
C HIS A 250 11.10 -20.75 12.96
N PRO A 251 11.84 -21.77 12.49
CA PRO A 251 11.28 -23.09 12.18
C PRO A 251 10.78 -23.87 13.41
N ALA A 252 11.19 -23.47 14.63
CA ALA A 252 10.71 -24.07 15.87
C ALA A 252 9.35 -23.51 16.33
N GLU A 253 8.88 -22.42 15.71
CA GLU A 253 7.67 -21.74 16.14
C GLU A 253 6.41 -22.45 15.63
N LYS A 254 5.52 -22.77 16.58
CA LYS A 254 4.22 -23.39 16.31
C LYS A 254 3.14 -22.33 16.29
N ALA A 255 3.10 -21.58 15.20
CA ALA A 255 2.18 -20.45 15.04
C ALA A 255 1.10 -20.72 13.99
N LEU A 256 -0.04 -20.05 14.17
CA LEU A 256 -0.92 -19.70 13.06
C LEU A 256 -0.36 -18.44 12.41
N TYR A 257 0.03 -18.50 11.15
CA TYR A 257 0.53 -17.33 10.42
C TYR A 257 -0.63 -16.62 9.74
N ALA A 258 -0.73 -15.31 9.94
CA ALA A 258 -1.74 -14.44 9.37
C ALA A 258 -1.08 -13.25 8.67
N SER A 259 -1.59 -12.87 7.51
CA SER A 259 -1.20 -11.64 6.82
C SER A 259 -2.39 -10.72 6.65
N THR A 260 -2.18 -9.42 6.91
CA THR A 260 -3.22 -8.41 6.71
C THR A 260 -3.49 -8.15 5.24
N ALA A 261 -2.55 -8.42 4.32
CA ALA A 261 -2.70 -8.21 2.88
C ALA A 261 -3.30 -6.82 2.57
N GLY A 262 -2.70 -5.79 3.16
CA GLY A 262 -3.20 -4.41 3.14
C GLY A 262 -3.39 -3.80 4.53
N VAL A 263 -4.21 -2.75 4.61
CA VAL A 263 -4.38 -1.95 5.82
C VAL A 263 -4.96 -2.77 6.97
N LEU A 264 -4.38 -2.63 8.17
CA LEU A 264 -4.95 -3.20 9.40
C LEU A 264 -6.20 -2.41 9.82
N THR A 265 -7.38 -2.98 9.55
CA THR A 265 -8.70 -2.44 9.91
C THR A 265 -9.23 -3.05 11.20
N GLN A 266 -10.28 -2.45 11.77
CA GLN A 266 -10.95 -2.99 12.95
C GLN A 266 -11.62 -4.35 12.69
N ASN A 267 -12.17 -4.57 11.49
CA ASN A 267 -12.76 -5.87 11.12
C ASN A 267 -11.73 -7.00 11.13
N LYS A 268 -10.48 -6.73 10.72
CA LYS A 268 -9.39 -7.71 10.82
C LYS A 268 -9.05 -8.01 12.27
N ILE A 269 -9.06 -7.01 13.17
CA ILE A 269 -8.85 -7.24 14.60
C ILE A 269 -9.96 -8.14 15.17
N PHE A 270 -11.22 -7.90 14.81
CA PHE A 270 -12.33 -8.76 15.23
C PHE A 270 -12.16 -10.19 14.72
N GLU A 271 -11.75 -10.37 13.47
CA GLU A 271 -11.46 -11.68 12.90
C GLU A 271 -10.31 -12.38 13.63
N MET A 272 -9.23 -11.66 13.97
CA MET A 272 -8.13 -12.22 14.77
C MET A 272 -8.63 -12.65 16.15
N LYS A 273 -9.41 -11.82 16.86
CA LYS A 273 -9.98 -12.18 18.17
C LYS A 273 -10.86 -13.43 18.09
N ARG A 274 -11.70 -13.53 17.05
CA ARG A 274 -12.53 -14.72 16.79
C ARG A 274 -11.67 -15.97 16.64
N LEU A 275 -10.65 -15.92 15.79
CA LEU A 275 -9.73 -17.03 15.55
C LEU A 275 -8.93 -17.42 16.81
N LEU A 276 -8.46 -16.46 17.61
CA LEU A 276 -7.76 -16.76 18.87
C LEU A 276 -8.66 -17.48 19.87
N GLY A 277 -9.93 -17.07 19.97
CA GLY A 277 -10.92 -17.70 20.84
C GLY A 277 -11.27 -19.12 20.40
N GLU A 278 -11.60 -19.29 19.12
CA GLU A 278 -11.96 -20.59 18.54
C GLU A 278 -10.82 -21.61 18.63
N GLU A 279 -9.59 -21.18 18.27
CA GLU A 279 -8.42 -22.05 18.24
C GLU A 279 -7.65 -22.10 19.56
N ARG A 280 -8.15 -21.41 20.60
CA ARG A 280 -7.57 -21.34 21.96
C ARG A 280 -6.11 -20.87 21.96
N ILE A 281 -5.79 -19.90 21.11
CA ILE A 281 -4.45 -19.31 21.00
C ILE A 281 -4.35 -18.15 22.00
N CYS A 282 -3.35 -18.20 22.88
CA CYS A 282 -3.23 -17.22 23.97
C CYS A 282 -2.36 -15.99 23.63
N THR A 283 -1.55 -16.08 22.57
CA THR A 283 -0.55 -15.05 22.23
C THR A 283 -0.71 -14.56 20.79
N VAL A 284 -0.66 -13.25 20.59
CA VAL A 284 -0.56 -12.60 19.28
C VAL A 284 0.81 -11.96 19.16
N LYS A 285 1.54 -12.27 18.09
CA LYS A 285 2.81 -11.64 17.75
C LYS A 285 2.61 -10.68 16.59
N ALA A 286 2.80 -9.39 16.84
CA ALA A 286 2.82 -8.35 15.81
C ALA A 286 4.20 -8.38 15.14
N ALA A 287 4.26 -8.90 13.92
CA ALA A 287 5.47 -9.08 13.12
C ALA A 287 5.43 -8.20 11.86
N PHE A 288 4.97 -6.95 11.98
CA PHE A 288 4.92 -5.98 10.89
C PHE A 288 6.29 -5.44 10.51
N ASP A 289 6.36 -4.76 9.37
CA ASP A 289 7.59 -4.19 8.84
C ASP A 289 8.21 -3.22 9.85
N ASN A 290 9.53 -3.06 9.74
CA ASN A 290 10.33 -2.23 10.62
C ASN A 290 10.54 -0.83 10.05
N ASP A 291 9.44 -0.26 9.55
CA ASP A 291 9.32 1.12 9.09
C ASP A 291 8.20 1.85 9.85
N THR A 292 8.05 3.16 9.62
CA THR A 292 7.05 3.96 10.33
C THR A 292 5.63 3.40 10.18
N GLN A 293 5.28 2.83 9.03
CA GLN A 293 3.94 2.29 8.78
C GLN A 293 3.72 0.98 9.54
N GLY A 294 4.70 0.08 9.56
CA GLY A 294 4.62 -1.15 10.33
C GLY A 294 4.59 -0.91 11.84
N HIS A 295 5.30 0.11 12.34
CA HIS A 295 5.18 0.55 13.74
C HIS A 295 3.82 1.17 14.05
N HIS A 296 3.20 1.87 13.11
CA HIS A 296 1.83 2.35 13.24
C HIS A 296 0.81 1.19 13.30
N TYR A 297 1.02 0.11 12.53
CA TYR A 297 0.20 -1.09 12.62
C TYR A 297 0.34 -1.81 13.97
N ASP A 298 1.52 -1.84 14.59
CA ASP A 298 1.66 -2.35 15.95
C ASP A 298 0.76 -1.56 16.92
N THR A 299 0.73 -0.23 16.81
CA THR A 299 -0.11 0.62 17.67
C THR A 299 -1.59 0.31 17.51
N ARG A 300 -2.04 0.14 16.26
CA ARG A 300 -3.43 -0.24 15.96
C ARG A 300 -3.76 -1.65 16.48
N LEU A 301 -2.83 -2.59 16.39
CA LEU A 301 -3.00 -3.94 16.92
C LEU A 301 -3.12 -3.90 18.45
N LEU A 302 -2.21 -3.20 19.15
CA LEU A 302 -2.29 -3.00 20.60
C LEU A 302 -3.62 -2.39 21.02
N ALA A 303 -4.05 -1.32 20.36
CA ALA A 303 -5.35 -0.69 20.62
C ALA A 303 -6.52 -1.68 20.41
N GLY A 304 -6.47 -2.46 19.33
CA GLY A 304 -7.47 -3.48 19.02
C GLY A 304 -7.57 -4.60 20.06
N PHE A 305 -6.44 -4.98 20.67
CA PHE A 305 -6.34 -6.06 21.65
C PHE A 305 -6.39 -5.62 23.12
N ALA A 306 -6.53 -4.32 23.36
CA ALA A 306 -6.63 -3.77 24.71
C ALA A 306 -7.82 -4.37 25.46
N SER A 307 -7.63 -4.59 26.77
CA SER A 307 -8.66 -5.16 27.62
C SER A 307 -9.84 -4.21 27.81
N GLY A 308 -11.06 -4.75 27.92
CA GLY A 308 -12.22 -3.95 28.29
C GLY A 308 -12.08 -3.21 29.63
N GLN A 309 -11.20 -3.68 30.53
CA GLN A 309 -10.86 -3.01 31.78
C GLN A 309 -9.87 -1.85 31.61
N ASN A 310 -9.03 -1.90 30.58
CA ASN A 310 -8.11 -0.84 30.22
C ASN A 310 -8.17 -0.50 28.72
N PRO A 311 -9.28 0.08 28.22
CA PRO A 311 -9.44 0.37 26.79
C PRO A 311 -8.32 1.26 26.26
N MET A 312 -7.83 0.94 25.06
CA MET A 312 -6.90 1.78 24.30
C MET A 312 -7.49 2.04 22.92
N LYS A 313 -7.40 3.27 22.43
CA LYS A 313 -7.89 3.65 21.10
C LYS A 313 -6.98 4.68 20.45
N VAL A 314 -6.82 4.57 19.13
CA VAL A 314 -6.25 5.64 18.30
C VAL A 314 -7.37 6.66 18.07
N VAL A 315 -7.22 7.88 18.59
CA VAL A 315 -8.25 8.94 18.49
C VAL A 315 -8.00 9.93 17.37
N ARG A 316 -6.74 10.06 16.92
CA ARG A 316 -6.38 10.94 15.81
C ARG A 316 -5.15 10.41 15.09
N GLU A 317 -5.22 10.38 13.77
CA GLU A 317 -4.10 10.09 12.89
C GLU A 317 -3.81 11.33 12.04
N HIS A 318 -2.58 11.85 12.14
CA HIS A 318 -2.10 12.97 11.33
C HIS A 318 -0.75 12.58 10.73
N LYS A 319 -0.36 13.20 9.60
CA LYS A 319 0.89 12.90 8.87
C LYS A 319 2.15 12.87 9.74
N HIS A 320 2.16 13.62 10.85
CA HIS A 320 3.31 13.79 11.74
C HIS A 320 3.04 13.39 13.19
N LEU A 321 1.81 13.05 13.56
CA LEU A 321 1.43 12.81 14.95
C LEU A 321 0.29 11.81 15.06
N LEU A 322 0.45 10.85 15.95
CA LEU A 322 -0.55 9.89 16.36
C LEU A 322 -1.03 10.23 17.77
N THR A 323 -2.34 10.30 17.98
CA THR A 323 -2.90 10.48 19.33
C THR A 323 -3.58 9.19 19.77
N VAL A 324 -3.14 8.67 20.91
CA VAL A 324 -3.66 7.44 21.52
C VAL A 324 -4.27 7.76 22.87
N GLU A 325 -5.47 7.26 23.14
CA GLU A 325 -6.11 7.38 24.44
C GLU A 325 -6.12 6.02 25.14
N VAL A 326 -5.75 5.99 26.41
CA VAL A 326 -5.82 4.83 27.29
C VAL A 326 -6.70 5.19 28.48
N THR A 327 -7.76 4.41 28.68
CA THR A 327 -8.56 4.47 29.89
C THR A 327 -8.09 3.36 30.82
N ALA A 328 -7.69 3.69 32.05
CA ALA A 328 -7.22 2.72 33.03
C ALA A 328 -7.77 3.04 34.43
N THR A 329 -8.55 2.11 34.98
CA THR A 329 -9.11 2.24 36.34
C THR A 329 -8.01 2.15 37.40
N ASN A 330 -7.05 1.25 37.20
CA ASN A 330 -5.80 1.19 37.97
C ASN A 330 -4.66 1.92 37.21
N PRO A 331 -4.09 3.01 37.78
CA PRO A 331 -3.08 3.78 37.09
C PRO A 331 -1.70 3.09 37.00
N ALA A 332 -1.44 1.99 37.71
CA ALA A 332 -0.09 1.40 37.80
C ALA A 332 0.53 1.09 36.43
N GLY A 333 -0.22 0.47 35.51
CA GLY A 333 0.27 0.16 34.16
C GLY A 333 0.54 1.41 33.33
N VAL A 334 -0.35 2.40 33.40
CA VAL A 334 -0.18 3.67 32.69
C VAL A 334 0.98 4.48 33.28
N GLN A 335 1.19 4.47 34.59
CA GLN A 335 2.33 5.09 35.24
C GLN A 335 3.65 4.45 34.82
N ALA A 336 3.70 3.12 34.75
CA ALA A 336 4.86 2.39 34.25
C ALA A 336 5.13 2.74 32.77
N LEU A 337 4.09 2.81 31.94
CA LEU A 337 4.20 3.32 30.57
C LEU A 337 4.75 4.76 30.54
N THR A 338 4.17 5.69 31.30
CA THR A 338 4.67 7.07 31.36
C THR A 338 6.14 7.15 31.78
N ASN A 339 6.58 6.32 32.74
CA ASN A 339 7.99 6.26 33.15
C ASN A 339 8.90 5.69 32.05
N HIS A 340 8.42 4.69 31.31
CA HIS A 340 9.11 4.15 30.14
C HIS A 340 9.31 5.24 29.08
N LEU A 341 8.24 5.97 28.74
CA LEU A 341 8.27 7.05 27.74
C LEU A 341 9.10 8.25 28.23
N LYS A 342 9.13 8.53 29.53
CA LYS A 342 10.03 9.52 30.10
C LYS A 342 11.48 9.12 29.91
N THR A 343 11.81 7.84 30.07
CA THR A 343 13.17 7.34 29.83
C THR A 343 13.57 7.50 28.36
N TYR A 344 12.68 7.17 27.43
CA TYR A 344 12.86 7.45 26.01
C TYR A 344 13.09 8.95 25.75
N ASN A 345 12.20 9.81 26.27
CA ASN A 345 12.33 11.26 26.09
C ASN A 345 13.63 11.82 26.70
N ASP A 346 14.04 11.35 27.88
CA ASP A 346 15.28 11.75 28.53
C ASP A 346 16.49 11.30 27.69
N GLN A 347 16.45 10.11 27.09
CA GLN A 347 17.49 9.63 26.17
C GLN A 347 17.53 10.44 24.88
N THR A 348 16.38 10.67 24.25
CA THR A 348 16.26 11.49 23.03
C THR A 348 16.73 12.93 23.29
N ALA A 349 16.35 13.52 24.43
CA ALA A 349 16.80 14.85 24.83
C ALA A 349 18.30 14.90 25.17
N ARG A 350 18.88 13.85 25.78
CA ARG A 350 20.33 13.74 26.00
C ARG A 350 21.10 13.57 24.71
N GLN A 351 20.63 12.70 23.81
CA GLN A 351 21.20 12.55 22.47
C GLN A 351 21.11 13.88 21.74
N TYR A 352 20.00 14.60 21.87
CA TYR A 352 19.88 15.95 21.35
C TYR A 352 20.88 16.92 21.99
N GLY A 353 21.03 16.95 23.32
CA GLY A 353 21.98 17.85 23.97
C GLY A 353 23.45 17.54 23.64
N GLN A 354 23.82 16.25 23.60
CA GLN A 354 25.15 15.79 23.22
C GLN A 354 25.45 16.04 21.75
N GLN A 355 24.45 15.90 20.89
CA GLN A 355 24.61 16.12 19.47
C GLN A 355 24.48 17.58 19.09
N SER A 356 23.82 18.43 19.89
CA SER A 356 23.58 19.86 19.64
C SER A 356 24.62 20.80 20.27
N GLY A 357 25.35 20.33 21.27
CA GLY A 357 26.26 21.14 22.10
C GLY A 357 25.55 22.05 23.13
N GLU A 358 24.22 22.15 23.10
CA GLU A 358 23.44 22.95 24.06
C GLU A 358 23.32 22.20 25.38
N THR A 359 24.17 22.53 26.35
CA THR A 359 24.19 21.88 27.67
C THR A 359 23.15 22.40 28.65
N ASN A 360 22.49 23.53 28.38
CA ASN A 360 21.47 24.05 29.29
C ASN A 360 20.67 25.22 28.66
N THR A 361 19.57 24.92 27.97
CA THR A 361 18.56 25.93 27.64
C THR A 361 17.23 25.46 28.18
N GLN A 362 16.70 26.20 29.17
CA GLN A 362 15.43 25.93 29.87
C GLN A 362 14.20 25.86 28.94
N ALA A 363 14.36 26.16 27.65
CA ALA A 363 13.33 26.00 26.63
C ALA A 363 13.72 24.88 25.65
N VAL A 364 13.08 23.71 25.78
CA VAL A 364 13.11 22.63 24.78
C VAL A 364 12.81 23.24 23.41
N SER A 365 13.76 23.15 22.45
CA SER A 365 13.57 23.67 21.09
C SER A 365 12.28 23.11 20.49
N GLN A 366 11.57 23.89 19.67
CA GLN A 366 10.32 23.42 19.05
C GLN A 366 10.54 22.11 18.28
N THR A 367 11.72 21.96 17.66
CA THR A 367 12.11 20.76 16.92
C THR A 367 12.30 19.54 17.83
N LEU A 368 12.92 19.69 19.01
CA LEU A 368 13.00 18.59 19.97
C LEU A 368 11.60 18.25 20.49
N ARG A 369 10.73 19.24 20.75
CA ARG A 369 9.35 18.98 21.21
C ARG A 369 8.56 18.12 20.23
N ASP A 370 8.74 18.31 18.93
CA ASP A 370 8.03 17.55 17.89
C ASP A 370 8.49 16.07 17.81
N GLU A 371 9.64 15.73 18.41
CA GLU A 371 10.20 14.37 18.45
C GLU A 371 9.97 13.67 19.81
N LEU A 372 9.47 14.39 20.82
CA LEU A 372 9.18 13.84 22.15
C LEU A 372 7.74 13.35 22.24
N ILE A 373 7.56 12.26 23.00
CA ILE A 373 6.23 11.73 23.30
C ILE A 373 5.66 12.51 24.47
N SER A 374 4.48 13.11 24.31
CA SER A 374 3.82 13.81 25.43
C SER A 374 2.60 13.03 25.91
N SER A 375 2.29 13.16 27.21
CA SER A 375 1.12 12.53 27.81
C SER A 375 0.33 13.53 28.65
N THR A 376 -0.98 13.54 28.49
CA THR A 376 -1.91 14.41 29.22
C THR A 376 -2.99 13.57 29.89
N LYS A 377 -3.29 13.85 31.17
CA LYS A 377 -4.42 13.23 31.85
C LYS A 377 -5.68 14.08 31.61
N LEU A 378 -6.67 13.51 30.91
CA LEU A 378 -7.91 14.20 30.51
C LEU A 378 -9.06 14.03 31.51
N GLY A 379 -8.97 13.06 32.41
CA GLY A 379 -9.99 12.76 33.42
C GLY A 379 -9.46 11.84 34.50
N PRO A 380 -10.30 11.34 35.42
CA PRO A 380 -9.85 10.52 36.55
C PRO A 380 -9.11 9.24 36.11
N HIS A 381 -9.54 8.62 35.00
CA HIS A 381 -9.02 7.37 34.48
C HIS A 381 -8.54 7.45 33.01
N THR A 382 -8.60 8.62 32.38
CA THR A 382 -8.32 8.77 30.95
C THR A 382 -7.00 9.51 30.72
N TYR A 383 -6.12 8.89 29.94
CA TYR A 383 -4.79 9.38 29.61
C TYR A 383 -4.64 9.43 28.10
N GLN A 384 -4.11 10.54 27.58
CA GLN A 384 -3.89 10.75 26.16
C GLN A 384 -2.39 10.89 25.91
N PHE A 385 -1.89 10.15 24.94
CA PHE A 385 -0.51 10.16 24.47
C PHE A 385 -0.46 10.76 23.07
N HIS A 386 0.45 11.69 22.85
CA HIS A 386 0.78 12.22 21.54
C HIS A 386 2.15 11.67 21.13
N VAL A 387 2.14 10.80 20.13
CA VAL A 387 3.30 10.04 19.66
C VAL A 387 3.67 10.56 18.27
N PRO A 388 4.89 11.11 18.08
CA PRO A 388 5.37 11.51 16.77
C PRO A 388 5.32 10.37 15.75
N MET A 389 4.97 10.67 14.50
CA MET A 389 4.86 9.68 13.42
C MET A 389 6.25 9.37 12.83
N ASN A 390 7.13 8.81 13.66
CA ASN A 390 8.44 8.29 13.28
C ASN A 390 8.66 6.91 13.91
N ARG A 391 9.61 6.15 13.37
CA ARG A 391 9.87 4.76 13.74
C ARG A 391 10.26 4.62 15.22
N GLU A 392 11.14 5.49 15.72
CA GLU A 392 11.70 5.40 17.07
C GLU A 392 10.66 5.69 18.16
N ALA A 393 9.86 6.75 18.00
CA ALA A 393 8.84 7.15 18.96
C ALA A 393 7.68 6.16 19.00
N LEU A 394 7.20 5.70 17.83
CA LEU A 394 6.18 4.66 17.76
C LEU A 394 6.72 3.36 18.38
N GLY A 395 7.94 2.96 18.06
CA GLY A 395 8.59 1.77 18.63
C GLY A 395 8.67 1.82 20.15
N ALA A 396 9.14 2.94 20.72
CA ALA A 396 9.20 3.13 22.16
C ALA A 396 7.81 3.10 22.82
N PHE A 397 6.81 3.74 22.20
CA PHE A 397 5.44 3.70 22.67
C PHE A 397 4.88 2.28 22.66
N ASN A 398 5.00 1.58 21.54
CA ASN A 398 4.47 0.23 21.36
C ASN A 398 5.14 -0.76 22.32
N GLN A 399 6.46 -0.69 22.47
CA GLN A 399 7.22 -1.54 23.39
C GLN A 399 6.77 -1.30 24.84
N GLY A 400 6.74 -0.05 25.30
CA GLY A 400 6.26 0.28 26.64
C GLY A 400 4.81 -0.15 26.87
N ALA A 401 3.93 0.07 25.88
CA ALA A 401 2.52 -0.28 25.97
C ALA A 401 2.33 -1.81 26.10
N SER A 402 3.00 -2.60 25.24
CA SER A 402 2.93 -4.07 25.28
C SER A 402 3.45 -4.67 26.59
N GLN A 403 4.42 -4.02 27.25
CA GLN A 403 5.03 -4.50 28.49
C GLN A 403 4.25 -4.12 29.76
N HIS A 404 3.59 -2.96 29.75
CA HIS A 404 3.04 -2.35 30.96
C HIS A 404 1.51 -2.28 31.01
N LEU A 405 0.84 -2.36 29.86
CA LEU A 405 -0.63 -2.37 29.79
C LEU A 405 -1.16 -3.80 29.80
N ALA A 406 -2.41 -3.95 30.23
CA ALA A 406 -3.11 -5.23 30.27
C ALA A 406 -3.97 -5.42 29.00
N PHE A 407 -3.78 -6.56 28.35
CA PHE A 407 -4.46 -6.98 27.14
C PHE A 407 -5.28 -8.24 27.39
N GLU A 408 -6.31 -8.48 26.58
CA GLU A 408 -7.14 -9.71 26.69
C GLU A 408 -6.34 -10.96 26.34
N HIS A 409 -5.41 -10.81 25.39
CA HIS A 409 -4.48 -11.83 24.94
C HIS A 409 -3.07 -11.29 25.14
N LYS A 410 -2.08 -12.16 25.34
CA LYS A 410 -0.69 -11.71 25.38
C LYS A 410 -0.31 -11.14 24.01
N VAL A 411 0.11 -9.88 23.96
CA VAL A 411 0.59 -9.24 22.72
C VAL A 411 2.09 -9.08 22.79
N GLU A 412 2.80 -9.60 21.80
CA GLU A 412 4.26 -9.47 21.66
C GLU A 412 4.58 -8.72 20.37
N ILE A 413 5.49 -7.75 20.42
CA ILE A 413 5.97 -7.05 19.23
C ILE A 413 7.29 -7.68 18.82
N VAL A 414 7.39 -8.06 17.55
CA VAL A 414 8.58 -8.66 16.96
C VAL A 414 8.89 -7.91 15.66
N LYS A 415 10.14 -7.49 15.46
CA LYS A 415 10.54 -6.74 14.25
C LYS A 415 11.66 -7.45 13.50
N SER A 416 11.65 -7.26 12.18
CA SER A 416 12.82 -7.50 11.33
C SER A 416 13.99 -6.63 11.77
N GLN A 417 15.21 -7.05 11.41
CA GLN A 417 16.45 -6.31 11.56
C GLN A 417 16.51 -5.16 10.54
N GLY A 418 16.28 -5.48 9.26
CA GLY A 418 16.22 -4.55 8.14
C GLY A 418 14.84 -3.90 8.02
N LYS A 419 14.34 -3.78 6.79
CA LYS A 419 13.03 -3.19 6.50
C LYS A 419 11.89 -4.19 6.70
N ASP A 420 11.96 -5.34 6.02
CA ASP A 420 10.93 -6.38 6.03
C ASP A 420 11.54 -7.78 6.22
N TRP A 421 10.71 -8.77 6.56
CA TRP A 421 11.19 -10.13 6.85
C TRP A 421 11.75 -10.84 5.61
N ASN A 422 11.27 -10.51 4.41
CA ASN A 422 11.77 -11.12 3.20
C ASN A 422 13.18 -10.61 2.83
N GLN A 423 13.45 -9.34 3.04
CA GLN A 423 14.77 -8.74 2.88
C GLN A 423 15.75 -9.36 3.87
N ASP A 424 15.40 -9.44 5.15
CA ASP A 424 16.23 -10.08 6.19
C ASP A 424 16.59 -11.52 5.83
N LEU A 425 15.61 -12.27 5.29
CA LEU A 425 15.83 -13.64 4.87
C LEU A 425 16.86 -13.73 3.74
N LYS A 426 16.74 -12.86 2.73
CA LYS A 426 17.69 -12.81 1.61
C LYS A 426 19.08 -12.41 2.05
N GLU A 427 19.19 -11.42 2.91
CA GLU A 427 20.47 -10.99 3.48
C GLU A 427 21.13 -12.11 4.28
N LYS A 428 20.37 -12.81 5.13
CA LYS A 428 20.86 -13.95 5.90
C LYS A 428 21.33 -15.10 5.00
N GLN A 429 20.58 -15.41 3.94
CA GLN A 429 20.98 -16.44 2.96
C GLN A 429 22.23 -16.02 2.19
N MET A 430 22.31 -14.76 1.75
CA MET A 430 23.49 -14.22 1.08
C MET A 430 24.72 -14.30 1.98
N GLN A 431 24.60 -13.89 3.25
CA GLN A 431 25.69 -14.01 4.23
C GLN A 431 26.13 -15.47 4.44
N GLN A 432 25.20 -16.43 4.43
CA GLN A 432 25.53 -17.85 4.52
C GLN A 432 26.26 -18.36 3.28
N VAL A 433 25.86 -17.93 2.09
CA VAL A 433 26.53 -18.26 0.82
C VAL A 433 27.92 -17.62 0.80
N VAL A 434 28.04 -16.32 1.07
CA VAL A 434 29.33 -15.61 1.18
C VAL A 434 30.25 -16.32 2.17
N LYS A 435 29.76 -16.67 3.36
CA LYS A 435 30.54 -17.39 4.37
C LYS A 435 30.96 -18.80 3.94
N ARG A 436 30.15 -19.47 3.11
CA ARG A 436 30.43 -20.80 2.56
C ARG A 436 31.42 -20.75 1.41
N GLU A 437 31.26 -19.80 0.49
CA GLU A 437 32.02 -19.70 -0.77
C GLU A 437 33.35 -18.96 -0.60
N LEU A 438 33.43 -17.95 0.27
CA LEU A 438 34.60 -17.08 0.40
C LEU A 438 35.50 -17.41 1.60
N GLY A 439 35.08 -18.30 2.51
CA GLY A 439 35.77 -18.48 3.78
C GLY A 439 35.80 -17.19 4.62
N ALA A 440 36.23 -17.26 5.88
CA ALA A 440 36.12 -16.12 6.79
C ALA A 440 37.08 -14.94 6.51
N ALA A 441 37.74 -14.88 5.35
CA ALA A 441 38.75 -13.87 5.05
C ALA A 441 38.79 -13.56 3.54
N ALA A 442 38.10 -12.49 3.14
CA ALA A 442 38.37 -11.60 2.00
C ALA A 442 37.07 -11.14 1.33
N VAL A 443 36.65 -9.91 1.60
CA VAL A 443 35.95 -9.09 0.60
C VAL A 443 36.48 -7.67 0.75
N ASP A 444 37.19 -7.23 -0.29
CA ASP A 444 37.58 -5.85 -0.58
C ASP A 444 36.69 -5.40 -1.76
N GLU A 445 36.06 -4.23 -1.66
CA GLU A 445 34.77 -3.93 -2.31
C GLU A 445 34.85 -3.08 -3.61
N ASP A 446 36.03 -2.84 -4.18
CA ASP A 446 36.20 -1.88 -5.27
C ASP A 446 36.63 -2.51 -6.62
N GLN A 447 35.73 -3.18 -7.38
CA GLN A 447 36.15 -3.63 -8.73
C GLN A 447 35.21 -3.56 -9.93
N TYR A 448 33.90 -3.27 -9.88
CA TYR A 448 33.13 -3.30 -11.13
C TYR A 448 31.98 -2.27 -11.23
N GLY A 449 32.26 -1.13 -11.88
CA GLY A 449 31.24 -0.20 -12.40
C GLY A 449 31.28 -0.13 -13.93
N PHE A 450 30.13 0.11 -14.59
CA PHE A 450 30.02 0.54 -16.01
C PHE A 450 28.60 1.07 -16.34
N GLY A 451 28.50 2.04 -17.29
CA GLY A 451 27.26 2.70 -17.74
C GLY A 451 27.05 2.83 -19.27
N MET A 452 25.87 3.37 -19.66
CA MET A 452 25.39 4.18 -20.84
C MET A 452 25.81 3.91 -22.32
N GLU A 453 24.82 3.81 -23.26
CA GLU A 453 24.57 4.66 -24.49
C GLU A 453 23.68 4.00 -25.60
N TYR A 454 22.78 4.78 -26.27
CA TYR A 454 22.50 4.92 -27.75
C TYR A 454 21.07 5.42 -28.15
N TRP A 455 20.99 6.27 -29.21
CA TRP A 455 19.86 7.06 -29.77
C TRP A 455 19.56 6.80 -31.29
N LYS A 456 18.36 7.20 -31.80
CA LYS A 456 17.98 7.85 -33.13
C LYS A 456 17.04 7.16 -34.18
N ASN A 457 15.92 7.84 -34.55
CA ASN A 457 15.41 8.30 -35.90
C ASN A 457 13.89 8.14 -36.31
N ASP A 458 13.50 8.99 -37.29
CA ASP A 458 12.25 9.67 -37.82
C ASP A 458 11.58 9.00 -39.09
N PRO A 459 10.64 9.57 -39.93
CA PRO A 459 9.25 10.08 -39.80
C PRO A 459 8.16 9.51 -40.80
N MET A 460 6.86 9.72 -40.49
CA MET A 460 5.63 9.93 -41.33
C MET A 460 4.75 8.82 -42.01
N GLN A 461 3.42 8.90 -41.75
CA GLN A 461 2.30 9.03 -42.74
C GLN A 461 0.93 9.41 -42.08
N GLY A 462 0.18 10.41 -42.61
CA GLY A 462 -1.26 10.61 -42.30
C GLY A 462 -1.89 12.03 -42.48
N ILE A 463 -2.18 12.46 -43.71
CA ILE A 463 -2.63 13.84 -44.06
C ILE A 463 -4.07 14.20 -43.61
N GLY A 464 -4.97 13.24 -43.37
CA GLY A 464 -6.34 13.53 -42.90
C GLY A 464 -6.45 13.92 -41.41
N LYS A 465 -5.53 13.43 -40.58
CA LYS A 465 -5.49 13.74 -39.14
C LYS A 465 -4.91 15.14 -38.86
N ILE A 466 -3.97 15.58 -39.70
CA ILE A 466 -3.25 16.84 -39.54
C ILE A 466 -4.20 18.05 -39.65
N ALA A 467 -5.16 18.03 -40.58
CA ALA A 467 -6.12 19.13 -40.75
C ALA A 467 -7.10 19.25 -39.55
N ALA A 468 -7.62 18.13 -39.03
CA ALA A 468 -8.47 18.12 -37.85
C ALA A 468 -7.70 18.54 -36.57
N GLN A 469 -6.43 18.16 -36.48
CA GLN A 469 -5.55 18.52 -35.37
C GLN A 469 -5.19 20.00 -35.38
N HIS A 470 -4.97 20.61 -36.55
CA HIS A 470 -4.76 22.06 -36.66
C HIS A 470 -5.99 22.89 -36.26
N GLN A 471 -7.20 22.43 -36.58
CA GLN A 471 -8.44 23.10 -36.17
C GLN A 471 -8.67 23.01 -34.65
N ALA A 472 -8.47 21.83 -34.05
CA ALA A 472 -8.55 21.66 -32.60
C ALA A 472 -7.53 22.53 -31.84
N GLN A 473 -6.31 22.67 -32.39
CA GLN A 473 -5.28 23.55 -31.83
C GLN A 473 -5.67 25.04 -31.92
N ALA A 474 -6.32 25.49 -32.99
CA ALA A 474 -6.80 26.87 -33.12
C ALA A 474 -7.92 27.19 -32.10
N GLU A 475 -8.88 26.28 -31.91
CA GLU A 475 -9.97 26.44 -30.94
C GLU A 475 -9.51 26.37 -29.47
N ALA A 476 -8.44 25.62 -29.18
CA ALA A 476 -7.83 25.61 -27.85
C ALA A 476 -7.13 26.94 -27.54
N ARG A 477 -6.46 27.54 -28.54
CA ARG A 477 -5.77 28.83 -28.39
C ARG A 477 -6.71 29.96 -27.99
N GLU A 478 -7.90 30.03 -28.58
CA GLU A 478 -8.92 31.03 -28.23
C GLU A 478 -9.43 30.91 -26.79
N ARG A 479 -9.27 29.74 -26.16
CA ARG A 479 -9.68 29.45 -24.77
C ARG A 479 -8.56 29.55 -23.74
N GLY A 480 -7.36 29.99 -24.15
CA GLY A 480 -6.18 30.03 -23.26
C GLY A 480 -5.60 28.63 -22.97
N GLU A 481 -5.96 27.64 -23.78
CA GLU A 481 -5.48 26.26 -23.71
C GLU A 481 -4.42 26.01 -24.79
N ARG A 482 -3.59 24.99 -24.57
CA ARG A 482 -2.63 24.47 -25.56
C ARG A 482 -2.82 22.97 -25.68
N LEU A 483 -2.69 22.47 -26.90
CA LEU A 483 -2.79 21.06 -27.26
C LEU A 483 -1.47 20.62 -27.89
N LEU A 484 -0.87 19.56 -27.35
CA LEU A 484 0.35 18.97 -27.87
C LEU A 484 0.22 17.45 -27.96
N VAL A 485 1.14 16.83 -28.68
CA VAL A 485 1.16 15.37 -28.84
C VAL A 485 2.44 14.80 -28.25
N VAL A 486 2.34 13.65 -27.59
CA VAL A 486 3.47 12.85 -27.13
C VAL A 486 3.39 11.49 -27.79
N GLU A 487 4.43 11.11 -28.53
CA GLU A 487 4.60 9.76 -29.04
C GLU A 487 5.49 8.97 -28.08
N PHE A 488 4.95 7.93 -27.44
CA PHE A 488 5.64 7.12 -26.46
C PHE A 488 5.91 5.72 -27.01
N ARG A 489 7.18 5.34 -27.09
CA ARG A 489 7.67 4.10 -27.69
C ARG A 489 8.14 3.11 -26.64
N GLU A 490 7.62 1.91 -26.71
CA GLU A 490 7.90 0.85 -25.75
C GLU A 490 8.15 -0.47 -26.45
N SER A 491 9.10 -1.28 -25.98
CA SER A 491 9.23 -2.63 -26.50
C SER A 491 8.04 -3.50 -26.10
N ARG A 492 7.52 -4.31 -27.02
CA ARG A 492 6.46 -5.31 -26.77
C ARG A 492 6.85 -6.37 -25.74
N ASP A 493 8.16 -6.56 -25.55
CA ASP A 493 8.74 -7.59 -24.68
C ASP A 493 9.05 -7.06 -23.27
N GLN A 494 8.85 -5.76 -23.02
CA GLN A 494 9.03 -5.11 -21.73
C GLN A 494 7.69 -4.72 -21.11
N VAL A 495 7.67 -4.55 -19.78
CA VAL A 495 6.50 -4.02 -19.07
C VAL A 495 6.22 -2.60 -19.56
N SER A 496 4.98 -2.38 -20.04
CA SER A 496 4.51 -1.08 -20.49
C SER A 496 4.48 -0.10 -19.32
N GLN A 497 5.22 0.99 -19.47
CA GLN A 497 5.28 2.13 -18.57
C GLN A 497 4.21 3.18 -18.90
N LEU A 498 3.45 2.99 -19.99
CA LEU A 498 2.42 3.94 -20.42
C LEU A 498 1.40 4.30 -19.31
N PRO A 499 0.86 3.38 -18.49
CA PRO A 499 -0.08 3.73 -17.42
C PRO A 499 0.56 4.59 -16.31
N ILE A 500 1.82 4.30 -15.97
CA ILE A 500 2.58 5.07 -14.99
C ILE A 500 2.88 6.46 -15.56
N LEU A 501 3.20 6.54 -16.86
CA LEU A 501 3.38 7.80 -17.57
C LEU A 501 2.10 8.63 -17.57
N GLN A 502 0.94 8.02 -17.85
CA GLN A 502 -0.36 8.69 -17.83
C GLN A 502 -0.70 9.24 -16.43
N GLU A 503 -0.51 8.44 -15.37
CA GLU A 503 -0.72 8.87 -13.98
C GLU A 503 0.22 10.02 -13.59
N ASN A 504 1.48 9.99 -14.05
CA ASN A 504 2.43 11.07 -13.79
C ASN A 504 2.13 12.35 -14.56
N ILE A 505 1.64 12.25 -15.81
CA ILE A 505 1.18 13.37 -16.63
C ILE A 505 -0.01 14.08 -15.96
N GLU A 506 -0.98 13.30 -15.46
CA GLU A 506 -2.14 13.85 -14.75
C GLU A 506 -1.77 14.47 -13.40
N LYS A 507 -0.88 13.84 -12.61
CA LYS A 507 -0.34 14.41 -11.36
C LYS A 507 0.44 15.69 -11.58
N ALA A 508 1.09 15.85 -12.73
CA ALA A 508 1.78 17.08 -13.10
C ALA A 508 0.80 18.22 -13.47
N GLY A 509 -0.48 17.91 -13.68
CA GLY A 509 -1.54 18.87 -14.01
C GLY A 509 -1.88 18.97 -15.50
N LEU A 510 -1.41 18.03 -16.32
CA LEU A 510 -1.82 17.91 -17.73
C LEU A 510 -3.05 17.01 -17.85
N SER A 511 -3.98 17.35 -18.73
CA SER A 511 -5.10 16.45 -19.06
C SER A 511 -4.81 15.68 -20.34
N ILE A 512 -5.22 14.41 -20.36
CA ILE A 512 -5.12 13.56 -21.54
C ILE A 512 -6.43 13.65 -22.29
N ASP A 513 -6.39 14.28 -23.46
CA ASP A 513 -7.57 14.47 -24.31
C ASP A 513 -7.82 13.22 -25.16
N HIS A 514 -6.74 12.61 -25.65
CA HIS A 514 -6.83 11.38 -26.44
C HIS A 514 -5.56 10.51 -26.34
N SER A 515 -5.71 9.21 -26.56
CA SER A 515 -4.63 8.22 -26.53
C SER A 515 -4.83 7.19 -27.64
N ILE A 516 -3.95 7.16 -28.64
CA ILE A 516 -4.00 6.27 -29.79
C ILE A 516 -2.76 5.39 -29.83
N ASN A 517 -2.94 4.07 -29.86
CA ASN A 517 -1.84 3.14 -30.16
C ASN A 517 -1.66 3.03 -31.68
N ARG A 518 -0.44 3.30 -32.17
CA ARG A 518 -0.04 3.09 -33.57
C ARG A 518 0.90 1.88 -33.65
N PRO A 519 0.62 0.87 -34.49
CA PRO A 519 1.60 -0.16 -34.79
C PRO A 519 2.73 0.44 -35.64
N ALA A 520 3.99 0.26 -35.22
CA ALA A 520 5.16 0.75 -35.97
C ALA A 520 5.18 0.16 -37.40
N GLY A 521 5.33 1.02 -38.41
CA GLY A 521 5.22 0.67 -39.83
C GLY A 521 6.26 -0.37 -40.27
N VAL A 522 5.81 -1.41 -40.96
CA VAL A 522 6.67 -2.44 -41.57
C VAL A 522 7.35 -1.83 -42.80
N THR A 523 8.67 -1.65 -42.74
CA THR A 523 9.47 -1.36 -43.94
C THR A 523 10.01 -2.68 -44.50
N PRO A 524 9.79 -3.02 -45.79
CA PRO A 524 10.21 -4.30 -46.34
C PRO A 524 11.75 -4.40 -46.38
N GLY A 525 12.31 -5.43 -45.74
CA GLY A 525 13.74 -5.76 -45.83
C GLY A 525 14.60 -5.49 -44.59
N GLN A 526 14.02 -5.02 -43.47
CA GLN A 526 14.67 -5.03 -42.16
C GLN A 526 13.85 -5.84 -41.15
N PRO A 527 14.50 -6.67 -40.31
CA PRO A 527 13.80 -7.56 -39.38
C PRO A 527 13.02 -6.74 -38.33
N ASP A 528 11.76 -7.16 -38.11
CA ASP A 528 10.72 -6.53 -37.29
C ASP A 528 11.20 -5.85 -36.00
N LYS A 529 11.01 -4.52 -35.90
CA LYS A 529 11.13 -3.78 -34.64
C LYS A 529 9.91 -4.08 -33.75
N ARG A 530 10.12 -4.83 -32.66
CA ARG A 530 9.12 -5.14 -31.62
C ARG A 530 8.84 -3.94 -30.70
N GLU A 531 8.48 -2.78 -31.26
CA GLU A 531 8.15 -1.56 -30.52
C GLU A 531 6.67 -1.16 -30.74
N ILE A 532 5.97 -0.77 -29.67
CA ILE A 532 4.64 -0.15 -29.65
C ILE A 532 4.86 1.35 -29.54
N GLU A 533 4.21 2.13 -30.41
CA GLU A 533 4.18 3.58 -30.32
C GLU A 533 2.77 4.03 -29.91
N THR A 534 2.66 4.79 -28.84
CA THR A 534 1.41 5.37 -28.34
C THR A 534 1.45 6.89 -28.50
N GLU A 535 0.52 7.43 -29.27
CA GLU A 535 0.30 8.86 -29.44
C GLU A 535 -0.69 9.36 -28.39
N LEU A 536 -0.25 10.24 -27.48
CA LEU A 536 -1.07 10.91 -26.48
C LEU A 536 -1.29 12.37 -26.88
N THR A 537 -2.54 12.80 -27.02
CA THR A 537 -2.87 14.22 -27.15
C THR A 537 -3.11 14.79 -25.76
N LEU A 538 -2.26 15.72 -25.36
CA LEU A 538 -2.28 16.36 -24.04
C LEU A 538 -2.77 17.79 -24.14
N ARG A 539 -3.45 18.25 -23.09
CA ARG A 539 -3.97 19.60 -22.96
C ARG A 539 -3.54 20.23 -21.64
N TYR A 540 -3.25 21.53 -21.67
CA TYR A 540 -3.01 22.33 -20.47
C TYR A 540 -3.43 23.79 -20.66
N ARG A 541 -3.64 24.48 -19.55
CA ARG A 541 -3.99 25.91 -19.50
C ARG A 541 -2.78 26.77 -19.13
N LEU A 542 -2.64 27.91 -19.80
CA LEU A 542 -1.56 28.87 -19.52
C LEU A 542 -1.73 29.64 -18.20
N ASP A 543 -2.94 29.69 -17.64
CA ASP A 543 -3.23 30.32 -16.34
C ASP A 543 -3.22 29.32 -15.17
N SER A 544 -2.83 28.06 -15.41
CA SER A 544 -2.82 27.03 -14.38
C SER A 544 -1.82 27.35 -13.27
N PRO A 545 -2.18 27.20 -11.97
CA PRO A 545 -1.19 27.26 -10.90
C PRO A 545 -0.17 26.11 -10.99
N HIS A 546 -0.44 25.06 -11.77
CA HIS A 546 0.50 23.96 -11.96
C HIS A 546 1.41 24.15 -13.17
N LEU A 547 1.36 25.28 -13.89
CA LEU A 547 2.13 25.51 -15.11
C LEU A 547 3.65 25.22 -14.97
N PRO A 548 4.34 25.50 -13.84
CA PRO A 548 5.76 25.18 -13.70
C PRO A 548 6.01 23.67 -13.62
N ALA A 549 5.13 22.94 -12.92
CA ALA A 549 5.19 21.48 -12.85
C ALA A 549 4.83 20.84 -14.19
N ILE A 550 3.83 21.37 -14.89
CA ILE A 550 3.45 20.98 -16.27
C ILE A 550 4.63 21.19 -17.22
N SER A 551 5.28 22.36 -17.14
CA SER A 551 6.40 22.72 -18.01
C SER A 551 7.61 21.81 -17.77
N ALA A 552 7.95 21.55 -16.49
CA ALA A 552 9.03 20.64 -16.12
C ALA A 552 8.73 19.19 -16.52
N ALA A 553 7.48 18.73 -16.37
CA ALA A 553 7.08 17.38 -16.77
C ALA A 553 7.17 17.19 -18.29
N LEU A 554 6.74 18.17 -19.09
CA LEU A 554 6.87 18.14 -20.55
C LEU A 554 8.33 18.17 -21.01
N ASP A 555 9.18 18.97 -20.36
CA ASP A 555 10.60 19.03 -20.69
C ASP A 555 11.35 17.76 -20.26
N ALA A 556 11.00 17.17 -19.10
CA ALA A 556 11.53 15.87 -18.67
C ALA A 556 11.04 14.71 -19.55
N LEU A 557 9.81 14.81 -20.06
CA LEU A 557 9.29 13.85 -21.02
C LEU A 557 10.01 13.96 -22.37
N ALA A 558 10.36 15.17 -22.81
CA ALA A 558 11.13 15.40 -24.02
C ALA A 558 12.59 14.88 -23.95
N THR A 559 13.12 14.61 -22.75
CA THR A 559 14.44 13.98 -22.56
C THR A 559 14.36 12.47 -22.34
N ASN A 560 13.16 11.90 -22.16
CA ASN A 560 12.97 10.46 -22.04
C ASN A 560 13.25 9.79 -23.40
N PRO A 561 14.20 8.84 -23.50
CA PRO A 561 14.53 8.19 -24.78
C PRO A 561 13.37 7.38 -25.37
N LYS A 562 12.35 7.08 -24.57
CA LYS A 562 11.11 6.40 -24.98
C LYS A 562 10.00 7.37 -25.40
N ALA A 563 10.18 8.70 -25.34
CA ALA A 563 9.12 9.65 -25.66
C ALA A 563 9.59 10.74 -26.65
N THR A 564 8.73 11.10 -27.60
CA THR A 564 8.90 12.25 -28.50
C THR A 564 7.77 13.24 -28.25
N VAL A 565 8.09 14.44 -27.78
CA VAL A 565 7.11 15.50 -27.54
C VAL A 565 7.02 16.40 -28.78
N ILE A 566 5.84 16.45 -29.39
CA ILE A 566 5.52 17.24 -30.58
C ILE A 566 4.68 18.45 -30.15
N GLU A 567 5.37 19.56 -29.95
CA GLU A 567 4.82 20.86 -29.51
C GLU A 567 5.25 21.94 -30.51
N GLY A 568 4.38 22.90 -30.83
CA GLY A 568 4.74 24.01 -31.71
C GLY A 568 5.84 24.85 -31.07
N ARG A 569 6.93 25.14 -31.79
CA ARG A 569 8.09 25.86 -31.24
C ARG A 569 7.73 27.19 -30.56
N ALA A 570 6.76 27.92 -31.11
CA ALA A 570 6.27 29.16 -30.51
C ALA A 570 5.51 28.94 -29.19
N GLU A 571 4.71 27.88 -29.09
CA GLU A 571 3.94 27.50 -27.90
C GLU A 571 4.85 26.94 -26.81
N GLN A 572 5.87 26.17 -27.19
CA GLN A 572 6.90 25.69 -26.28
C GLN A 572 7.67 26.85 -25.64
N VAL A 573 8.05 27.86 -26.43
CA VAL A 573 8.73 29.05 -25.94
C VAL A 573 7.81 29.85 -25.01
N GLU A 574 6.54 30.05 -25.40
CA GLU A 574 5.53 30.72 -24.57
C GLU A 574 5.28 30.01 -23.24
N ARG A 575 5.10 28.68 -23.26
CA ARG A 575 4.94 27.85 -22.05
C ARG A 575 6.14 28.01 -21.12
N ARG A 576 7.35 27.90 -21.65
CA ARG A 576 8.58 28.03 -20.84
C ARG A 576 8.71 29.42 -20.26
N GLN A 577 8.44 30.46 -21.04
CA GLN A 577 8.50 31.84 -20.57
C GLN A 577 7.50 32.09 -19.42
N LEU A 578 6.23 31.70 -19.58
CA LEU A 578 5.21 31.88 -18.55
C LEU A 578 5.43 31.01 -17.31
N ALA A 579 5.95 29.79 -17.49
CA ALA A 579 6.33 28.92 -16.37
C ALA A 579 7.48 29.53 -15.55
N VAL A 580 8.48 30.11 -16.24
CA VAL A 580 9.58 30.83 -15.59
C VAL A 580 9.04 32.06 -14.86
N GLU A 581 8.20 32.89 -15.49
CA GLU A 581 7.60 34.07 -14.85
C GLU A 581 6.76 33.70 -13.61
N GLN A 582 5.99 32.61 -13.64
CA GLN A 582 5.18 32.18 -12.50
C GLN A 582 6.03 31.56 -11.38
N GLU A 583 7.08 30.81 -11.72
CA GLU A 583 8.04 30.29 -10.74
C GLU A 583 8.88 31.43 -10.16
N GLU A 584 9.27 32.44 -10.95
CA GLU A 584 9.90 33.68 -10.51
C GLU A 584 8.96 34.49 -9.61
N PHE A 585 7.67 34.58 -9.92
CA PHE A 585 6.69 35.22 -9.04
C PHE A 585 6.51 34.45 -7.73
N ARG A 586 6.49 33.10 -7.77
CA ARG A 586 6.47 32.25 -6.57
C ARG A 586 7.75 32.35 -5.76
N GLN A 587 8.88 32.42 -6.43
CA GLN A 587 10.20 32.61 -5.85
C GLN A 587 10.34 34.02 -5.32
N GLN A 588 9.78 35.06 -5.94
CA GLN A 588 9.70 36.41 -5.40
C GLN A 588 8.81 36.42 -4.16
N LYS A 589 7.65 35.78 -4.18
CA LYS A 589 6.76 35.67 -3.02
C LYS A 589 7.37 34.83 -1.89
N ARG A 590 8.14 33.77 -2.21
CA ARG A 590 8.96 33.02 -1.25
C ARG A 590 10.17 33.81 -0.78
N ALA A 591 10.83 34.57 -1.65
CA ALA A 591 11.97 35.41 -1.32
C ALA A 591 11.56 36.61 -0.47
N GLU A 592 10.35 37.14 -0.65
CA GLU A 592 9.68 38.09 0.23
C GLU A 592 9.41 37.47 1.61
N GLN A 593 9.04 36.18 1.67
CA GLN A 593 8.81 35.44 2.92
C GLN A 593 10.09 34.87 3.58
N GLN A 594 11.16 34.71 2.81
CA GLN A 594 12.47 34.15 3.20
C GLN A 594 13.57 35.21 3.09
N GLN A 595 13.21 36.50 3.13
CA GLN A 595 14.15 37.60 2.96
C GLN A 595 15.25 37.48 4.02
N ILE A 596 16.39 36.96 3.59
CA ILE A 596 17.61 36.98 4.37
C ILE A 596 17.93 38.45 4.66
N HIS A 597 18.16 38.80 5.91
CA HIS A 597 18.75 40.10 6.19
C HIS A 597 20.12 40.15 5.48
N PRO A 598 20.33 41.12 4.57
CA PRO A 598 21.57 41.21 3.81
C PRO A 598 22.75 41.36 4.77
N SER A 599 23.81 40.61 4.52
CA SER A 599 25.08 40.78 5.22
C SER A 599 26.05 41.59 4.37
N GLU A 600 27.21 41.95 4.93
CA GLU A 600 28.27 42.62 4.16
C GLU A 600 29.00 41.66 3.17
N SER A 601 28.64 40.37 3.14
CA SER A 601 29.26 39.35 2.29
C SER A 601 28.25 38.72 1.32
N PRO A 602 28.26 39.12 0.04
CA PRO A 602 27.40 38.54 -0.99
C PRO A 602 27.58 37.02 -1.17
N SER A 603 28.80 36.51 -0.94
CA SER A 603 29.09 35.07 -1.03
C SER A 603 28.46 34.29 0.13
N HIS A 604 28.42 34.85 1.34
CA HIS A 604 27.69 34.26 2.46
C HIS A 604 26.18 34.30 2.25
N ASP A 605 25.65 35.41 1.73
CA ASP A 605 24.23 35.53 1.44
C ASP A 605 23.77 34.53 0.37
N GLN A 606 24.60 34.29 -0.65
CA GLN A 606 24.37 33.25 -1.64
C GLN A 606 24.44 31.85 -1.01
N ALA A 607 25.46 31.57 -0.20
CA ALA A 607 25.62 30.27 0.44
C ALA A 607 24.50 29.97 1.45
N ARG A 608 23.98 30.97 2.17
CA ARG A 608 22.81 30.85 3.06
C ARG A 608 21.57 30.39 2.32
N ARG A 609 21.28 30.99 1.17
CA ARG A 609 20.15 30.60 0.32
C ARG A 609 20.27 29.15 -0.14
N VAL A 610 21.44 28.78 -0.68
CA VAL A 610 21.73 27.41 -1.12
C VAL A 610 21.57 26.41 0.04
N PHE A 611 22.03 26.76 1.24
CA PHE A 611 21.83 25.94 2.44
C PHE A 611 20.35 25.75 2.78
N ILE A 612 19.58 26.84 2.82
CA ILE A 612 18.16 26.83 3.21
C ILE A 612 17.32 25.99 2.25
N ASP A 613 17.57 26.11 0.95
CA ASP A 613 16.84 25.37 -0.08
C ASP A 613 17.12 23.86 -0.04
N ALA A 614 18.37 23.48 0.24
CA ALA A 614 18.77 22.08 0.36
C ALA A 614 18.27 21.42 1.67
N ALA A 615 18.05 22.20 2.73
CA ALA A 615 17.78 21.68 4.07
C ALA A 615 16.43 20.95 4.22
N ALA A 616 15.37 21.41 3.54
CA ALA A 616 14.02 20.84 3.64
C ALA A 616 13.88 19.42 3.08
N PRO A 617 14.25 19.14 1.81
CA PRO A 617 14.12 17.79 1.24
C PRO A 617 15.03 16.77 1.96
N LEU A 618 16.23 17.19 2.37
CA LEU A 618 17.15 16.34 3.12
C LEU A 618 16.63 15.99 4.52
N ALA A 619 16.05 16.95 5.23
CA ALA A 619 15.46 16.70 6.55
C ALA A 619 14.29 15.71 6.47
N GLN A 620 13.47 15.78 5.43
CA GLN A 620 12.40 14.79 5.23
C GLN A 620 12.98 13.38 5.03
N SER A 621 13.93 13.24 4.11
CA SER A 621 14.56 11.94 3.82
C SER A 621 15.28 11.36 5.03
N LEU A 622 15.92 12.21 5.84
CA LEU A 622 16.56 11.79 7.09
C LEU A 622 15.54 11.24 8.11
N ARG A 623 14.36 11.85 8.27
CA ARG A 623 13.30 11.32 9.16
C ARG A 623 12.80 9.95 8.71
N GLU A 624 12.65 9.76 7.41
CA GLU A 624 12.19 8.49 6.83
C GLU A 624 13.22 7.36 7.02
N ASN A 625 14.50 7.69 7.27
CA ASN A 625 15.61 6.75 7.40
C ASN A 625 16.25 6.75 8.81
N GLY A 626 15.46 7.01 9.85
CA GLY A 626 15.91 6.92 11.26
C GLY A 626 16.99 7.94 11.64
N GLY A 627 16.94 9.11 11.01
CA GLY A 627 17.79 10.28 11.25
C GLY A 627 16.98 11.50 11.71
N GLY A 628 15.90 11.30 12.48
CA GLY A 628 14.99 12.38 12.89
C GLY A 628 15.70 13.53 13.63
N LEU A 629 16.70 13.20 14.43
CA LEU A 629 17.50 14.18 15.16
C LEU A 629 18.41 15.00 14.22
N GLN A 630 19.00 14.37 13.20
CA GLN A 630 19.80 15.05 12.19
C GLN A 630 18.93 15.92 11.27
N ALA A 631 17.73 15.45 10.94
CA ALA A 631 16.73 16.25 10.24
C ALA A 631 16.35 17.51 11.04
N ALA A 632 16.20 17.36 12.36
CA ALA A 632 15.89 18.46 13.26
C ALA A 632 16.97 19.55 13.26
N TYR A 633 18.25 19.17 13.37
CA TYR A 633 19.35 20.13 13.30
C TYR A 633 19.43 20.86 11.98
N LEU A 634 19.29 20.11 10.88
CA LEU A 634 19.34 20.69 9.54
C LEU A 634 18.29 21.82 9.36
N GLN A 635 17.09 21.60 9.91
CA GLN A 635 16.01 22.60 9.93
C GLN A 635 16.27 23.76 10.89
N GLN A 636 16.88 23.51 12.06
CA GLN A 636 17.24 24.58 13.00
C GLN A 636 18.29 25.52 12.40
N VAL A 637 19.34 24.98 11.80
CA VAL A 637 20.40 25.80 11.19
C VAL A 637 19.84 26.58 9.99
N SER A 638 18.99 25.96 9.17
CA SER A 638 18.27 26.66 8.09
C SER A 638 17.49 27.88 8.59
N LYS A 639 16.75 27.76 9.71
CA LYS A 639 16.05 28.90 10.33
C LYS A 639 17.01 29.97 10.87
N SER A 640 18.13 29.57 11.47
CA SER A 640 19.12 30.51 12.00
C SER A 640 19.75 31.35 10.88
N LEU A 641 20.06 30.71 9.75
CA LEU A 641 20.66 31.35 8.58
C LEU A 641 19.72 32.33 7.86
N LEU A 642 18.43 32.40 8.20
CA LEU A 642 17.56 33.50 7.76
C LEU A 642 17.99 34.85 8.36
N ARG A 643 18.57 34.84 9.56
CA ARG A 643 18.93 36.05 10.32
C ARG A 643 20.43 36.21 10.56
N GLN A 644 21.21 35.13 10.51
CA GLN A 644 22.64 35.15 10.80
C GLN A 644 23.45 34.86 9.53
N PRO A 645 24.56 35.60 9.30
CA PRO A 645 25.37 35.48 8.09
C PRO A 645 26.29 34.25 8.07
N GLU A 646 26.51 33.61 9.22
CA GLU A 646 27.52 32.57 9.42
C GLU A 646 26.94 31.39 10.21
N ILE A 647 27.49 30.19 10.01
CA ILE A 647 27.19 29.03 10.84
C ILE A 647 28.02 29.15 12.12
N LYS A 648 27.36 29.18 13.27
CA LYS A 648 28.06 29.22 14.57
C LYS A 648 28.87 27.95 14.79
N ALA A 649 29.98 28.04 15.53
CA ALA A 649 30.84 26.89 15.83
C ALA A 649 30.08 25.66 16.36
N MET A 650 29.04 25.87 17.17
CA MET A 650 28.20 24.78 17.69
C MET A 650 27.32 24.14 16.59
N ASP A 651 26.79 24.94 15.66
CA ASP A 651 26.03 24.45 14.51
C ASP A 651 26.91 23.69 13.50
N GLN A 652 28.21 24.01 13.43
CA GLN A 652 29.17 23.30 12.57
C GLN A 652 29.37 21.84 13.02
N GLU A 653 29.49 21.61 14.33
CA GLU A 653 29.62 20.25 14.89
C GLU A 653 28.33 19.44 14.66
N ASN A 654 27.17 20.07 14.84
CA ASN A 654 25.87 19.45 14.62
C ASN A 654 25.70 19.04 13.16
N LEU A 655 26.09 19.91 12.22
CA LEU A 655 26.01 19.61 10.79
C LEU A 655 27.00 18.54 10.34
N ALA A 656 28.17 18.41 10.97
CA ALA A 656 29.08 17.28 10.71
C ALA A 656 28.43 15.94 11.07
N LYS A 657 27.67 15.89 12.18
CA LYS A 657 26.87 14.71 12.58
C LYS A 657 25.72 14.45 11.59
N VAL A 658 25.07 15.50 11.06
CA VAL A 658 24.07 15.39 9.98
C VAL A 658 24.67 14.76 8.73
N LEU A 659 25.83 15.26 8.27
CA LEU A 659 26.50 14.73 7.08
C LEU A 659 26.93 13.27 7.26
N THR A 660 27.41 12.90 8.45
CA THR A 660 27.76 11.51 8.76
C THR A 660 26.55 10.58 8.65
N LYS A 661 25.38 11.01 9.15
CA LYS A 661 24.15 10.23 9.01
C LYS A 661 23.65 10.18 7.56
N ILE A 662 23.77 11.28 6.82
CA ILE A 662 23.48 11.32 5.38
C ILE A 662 24.33 10.28 4.63
N ASP A 663 25.62 10.17 4.94
CA ASP A 663 26.53 9.23 4.28
C ASP A 663 26.22 7.77 4.62
N GLN A 664 25.52 7.51 5.73
CA GLN A 664 25.02 6.19 6.12
C GLN A 664 23.67 5.83 5.48
N VAL A 665 23.00 6.76 4.80
CA VAL A 665 21.72 6.52 4.13
C VAL A 665 21.99 6.38 2.62
N PRO A 666 21.91 5.17 2.04
CA PRO A 666 22.23 4.95 0.63
C PRO A 666 21.41 5.82 -0.32
N ALA A 667 20.14 6.08 0.01
CA ALA A 667 19.25 6.92 -0.79
C ALA A 667 19.65 8.41 -0.83
N LEU A 668 20.50 8.87 0.09
CA LEU A 668 20.91 10.27 0.20
C LEU A 668 22.34 10.53 -0.30
N LYS A 669 23.19 9.50 -0.37
CA LYS A 669 24.62 9.61 -0.69
C LYS A 669 24.88 10.37 -2.00
N ASP A 670 24.04 10.17 -3.01
CA ASP A 670 24.17 10.77 -4.35
C ASP A 670 23.14 11.89 -4.62
N SER A 671 22.47 12.40 -3.59
CA SER A 671 21.45 13.44 -3.77
C SER A 671 22.08 14.81 -4.12
N PRO A 672 21.58 15.52 -5.15
CA PRO A 672 22.06 16.87 -5.49
C PRO A 672 21.98 17.85 -4.32
N SER A 673 20.97 17.69 -3.45
CA SER A 673 20.79 18.51 -2.26
C SER A 673 21.93 18.32 -1.25
N VAL A 674 22.53 17.12 -1.17
CA VAL A 674 23.71 16.88 -0.30
C VAL A 674 24.93 17.64 -0.83
N GLY A 675 25.14 17.63 -2.15
CA GLY A 675 26.20 18.41 -2.79
C GLY A 675 26.06 19.91 -2.54
N GLN A 676 24.84 20.44 -2.72
CA GLN A 676 24.49 21.84 -2.45
C GLN A 676 24.73 22.21 -0.97
N LEU A 677 24.31 21.34 -0.05
CA LEU A 677 24.49 21.54 1.38
C LEU A 677 25.99 21.61 1.74
N ARG A 678 26.81 20.67 1.24
CA ARG A 678 28.27 20.65 1.49
C ARG A 678 28.97 21.89 0.94
N GLN A 679 28.61 22.32 -0.27
CA GLN A 679 29.17 23.51 -0.90
C GLN A 679 28.81 24.79 -0.13
N ALA A 680 27.55 24.93 0.29
CA ALA A 680 27.12 26.06 1.11
C ALA A 680 27.86 26.11 2.44
N MET A 681 28.03 24.97 3.11
CA MET A 681 28.77 24.89 4.39
C MET A 681 30.24 25.31 4.25
N GLN A 682 30.93 24.98 3.16
CA GLN A 682 32.32 25.41 2.94
C GLN A 682 32.47 26.93 2.98
N VAL A 683 31.53 27.64 2.34
CA VAL A 683 31.54 29.11 2.32
C VAL A 683 31.16 29.66 3.69
N LEU A 684 30.08 29.16 4.30
CA LEU A 684 29.53 29.67 5.55
C LEU A 684 30.38 29.39 6.80
N ASN A 685 31.35 28.46 6.70
CA ASN A 685 32.32 28.17 7.74
C ASN A 685 33.55 29.09 7.70
N THR A 686 33.71 29.90 6.65
CA THR A 686 34.81 30.87 6.55
C THR A 686 34.41 32.18 7.24
N PRO A 687 35.22 32.75 8.16
CA PRO A 687 34.86 34.01 8.81
C PRO A 687 34.83 35.17 7.80
N THR A 688 33.84 36.05 7.91
CA THR A 688 33.80 37.29 7.12
C THR A 688 34.96 38.24 7.50
N LYS A 689 35.40 39.10 6.56
CA LYS A 689 36.56 40.00 6.72
C LYS A 689 36.51 40.91 7.97
N GLN A 690 35.33 41.21 8.52
CA GLN A 690 35.19 41.97 9.77
C GLN A 690 35.50 41.15 11.03
N ALA A 691 35.19 39.85 11.08
CA ALA A 691 35.51 39.00 12.22
C ALA A 691 37.03 38.89 12.42
N GLN A 692 37.78 38.78 11.31
CA GLN A 692 39.24 38.82 11.29
C GLN A 692 39.81 40.19 11.70
N ALA A 693 39.14 41.29 11.37
CA ALA A 693 39.54 42.64 11.77
C ALA A 693 39.27 42.91 13.27
N GLN A 694 38.22 42.33 13.86
CA GLN A 694 37.91 42.47 15.28
C GLN A 694 38.82 41.59 16.18
N THR A 695 39.37 40.48 15.68
CA THR A 695 40.34 39.66 16.43
C THR A 695 41.78 40.21 16.40
N GLN A 696 42.07 41.20 15.53
CA GLN A 696 43.42 41.74 15.32
C GLN A 696 43.63 43.16 15.90
N GLN A 697 42.72 43.70 16.73
CA GLN A 697 43.01 44.95 17.45
C GLN A 697 43.94 44.70 18.65
N PRO A 698 45.14 45.30 18.72
CA PRO A 698 45.99 45.20 19.90
C PRO A 698 45.39 46.01 21.05
N GLU A 699 45.48 45.47 22.27
CA GLU A 699 45.09 46.14 23.52
C GLU A 699 45.62 47.58 23.58
N ARG A 700 44.73 48.56 23.48
CA ARG A 700 45.07 49.95 23.80
C ARG A 700 45.29 50.08 25.30
N ARG A 701 46.56 50.22 25.69
CA ARG A 701 47.04 50.64 27.02
C ARG A 701 46.18 51.79 27.55
N ARG A 702 45.59 51.60 28.73
CA ARG A 702 44.97 52.66 29.54
C ARG A 702 46.06 53.65 29.98
N GLY A 703 46.01 54.89 29.50
CA GLY A 703 46.72 56.02 30.08
C GLY A 703 46.06 56.48 31.39
N PRO A 704 46.80 57.14 32.29
CA PRO A 704 46.36 57.38 33.66
C PRO A 704 45.33 58.53 33.74
N LYS A 705 44.36 58.36 34.64
CA LYS A 705 43.36 59.37 34.99
C LYS A 705 44.05 60.57 35.65
N LEU A 706 43.77 61.77 35.17
CA LEU A 706 43.99 63.03 35.89
C LEU A 706 42.63 63.58 36.32
N THR A 707 42.53 63.72 37.66
CA THR A 707 41.60 64.51 38.50
C THR A 707 40.11 64.51 38.17
#